data_AF-A0A669EH83-F1
#
_entry.id   AF-A0A669EH83-F1
#
_cell.length_a   1.000
_cell.length_b   1.000
_cell.length_c   1.000
_cell.angle_alpha   90.00
_cell.angle_beta   90.00
_cell.angle_gamma   90.00
#
_symmetry.space_group_name_H-M   'P 1'
#
loop_
_entity.id
_entity.type
_entity.pdbx_description
1 polymer ?
#
loop_
_entity_poly.entity_id
_entity_poly.type
_entity_poly.pdbx_seq_one_letter_code
_entity_poly.pdbx_strand_id
1 'polypeptide(L)'
;MPGSMTRKCCAIYTTGFVCAHLLTVGIALEITLTEKSQVFESWKNPPPSYLEYYFFNVTNPEVFMAGGKASVKQIGPYTYRVHRPRENVTFLENGTKVYALNPKTFVFVPEKSVGDPQVDIVRTVNIPFVTIMNELPSYSFFLRTIVSMYINSLGIELFMTRTVHEVLWGFEDPLLTKLHSMKPEVDEYFGLMWKKNGTHEGEFVFHTGEQNYLDYGKIDTWNGMREMSWWSSNQSNMINGTDGTVFHPLINRDELLYIFVADLCRSIHLAYVEDVEVKGIQAYRFAPPSDVLMSPKNNPTNAGFCVPAGDCLGTGVLKVSVCREGAPIVVSSPHFYQADPAYINAIDGLNPKKEEHESYLDLQPTTGVPIRACKRAQLNMILKRVQGFPKTKNITKTIFPIMFVNEMATIDDESAAQMRSLLLNTPQYNRSLKPNKKKNITETIFPIMSVNEAIMNKLNSYSFFLRTLWGFKDPLLTKVHPTKPEVDEYFGLMWKEVTLTEKSQVYESWKNPPPSYLEYYFFNVTNPEVFMAGGKASVKQIGPYTYRVHSSRENVTFLENGTKVYALNPKTFVFVPEKSIGDPQVDIVRTVNIPFVTIMNELPSYSFFLRTIVSMYINSLGIELFMTRTVHEVLWGFEDPLLTKLHSMKPEVDEYFGLMWKKNGTHEGEFVFHTGEQNYLDYGKIDTWNGMREMSWWSSNQSNMINGTDGTVFHPLINRDELLYIFAADFCRSIHLAYVEDVEVKGIQAYRFAPPSDVLMSPKNNPTNAGFCVPAGDCLGTGVHKVSVCREGAPIVVSFPHFYQADPAYINAIDGLNPNKEEHETYLDLQPTTGVPIRACKRAQLNMILKRVPGFPKTKNITETIFPIMFINEMATTDDESAAQMRSLLLNTPQQNRNIKPK
;
A
#
# COMPACT_ATOMS: atom_id res chain seq x y z
N MET A 1 57.94 -13.26 69.29
CA MET A 1 58.17 -12.47 68.06
C MET A 1 58.58 -13.47 66.97
N PRO A 2 58.01 -13.41 65.76
CA PRO A 2 58.35 -12.34 64.82
C PRO A 2 57.14 -11.67 64.12
N GLY A 3 57.28 -10.38 63.79
CA GLY A 3 56.36 -9.66 62.92
C GLY A 3 57.13 -8.60 62.13
N SER A 4 57.26 -8.77 60.81
CA SER A 4 58.00 -7.83 59.94
C SER A 4 57.71 -8.00 58.44
N MET A 5 57.66 -9.24 57.94
CA MET A 5 57.86 -9.51 56.51
C MET A 5 56.62 -9.33 55.61
N THR A 6 55.40 -9.63 56.09
CA THR A 6 54.18 -9.57 55.26
C THR A 6 53.72 -8.16 54.90
N ARG A 7 53.99 -7.14 55.73
CA ARG A 7 53.55 -5.76 55.43
C ARG A 7 54.24 -5.13 54.21
N LYS A 8 55.50 -5.49 53.92
CA LYS A 8 56.26 -4.84 52.84
C LYS A 8 55.84 -5.26 51.43
N CYS A 9 55.50 -6.54 51.21
CA CYS A 9 55.02 -6.98 49.89
C CYS A 9 53.62 -6.43 49.58
N CYS A 10 52.69 -6.52 50.54
CA CYS A 10 51.38 -5.88 50.39
C CYS A 10 51.51 -4.37 50.13
N ALA A 11 52.37 -3.65 50.87
CA ALA A 11 52.59 -2.22 50.63
C ALA A 11 53.17 -1.92 49.24
N ILE A 12 54.12 -2.72 48.72
CA ILE A 12 54.68 -2.48 47.37
C ILE A 12 53.61 -2.74 46.30
N TYR A 13 52.77 -3.77 46.45
CA TYR A 13 51.67 -4.01 45.51
C TYR A 13 50.56 -2.95 45.63
N THR A 14 50.14 -2.56 46.84
CA THR A 14 49.10 -1.53 46.98
C THR A 14 49.61 -0.14 46.62
N THR A 15 50.84 0.25 46.96
CA THR A 15 51.44 1.50 46.46
C THR A 15 51.65 1.44 44.95
N GLY A 16 51.99 0.29 44.37
CA GLY A 16 52.01 0.11 42.90
C GLY A 16 50.63 0.32 42.27
N PHE A 17 49.58 -0.28 42.83
CA PHE A 17 48.20 -0.16 42.35
C PHE A 17 47.64 1.26 42.58
N VAL A 18 47.98 1.90 43.71
CA VAL A 18 47.58 3.28 44.02
C VAL A 18 48.34 4.30 43.17
N CYS A 19 49.64 4.13 42.91
CA CYS A 19 50.36 4.99 41.97
C CYS A 19 49.88 4.77 40.53
N ALA A 20 49.52 3.54 40.14
CA ALA A 20 48.88 3.28 38.85
C ALA A 20 47.50 3.97 38.78
N HIS A 21 46.66 3.83 39.79
CA HIS A 21 45.36 4.50 39.85
C HIS A 21 45.47 6.03 39.88
N LEU A 22 46.43 6.60 40.62
CA LEU A 22 46.67 8.04 40.64
C LEU A 22 47.21 8.56 39.29
N LEU A 23 47.98 7.75 38.56
CA LEU A 23 48.38 8.07 37.17
C LEU A 23 47.20 7.98 36.20
N THR A 24 46.35 6.95 36.29
CA THR A 24 45.15 6.85 35.45
C THR A 24 44.14 7.95 35.76
N VAL A 25 43.99 8.32 37.04
CA VAL A 25 43.14 9.45 37.48
C VAL A 25 43.73 10.78 37.05
N GLY A 26 45.05 10.98 37.11
CA GLY A 26 45.72 12.18 36.60
C GLY A 26 45.48 12.38 35.10
N ILE A 27 45.74 11.34 34.30
CA ILE A 27 45.51 11.35 32.84
C ILE A 27 44.02 11.55 32.51
N ALA A 28 43.11 10.94 33.29
CA ALA A 28 41.67 11.13 33.14
C ALA A 28 41.20 12.56 33.47
N LEU A 29 41.79 13.21 34.48
CA LEU A 29 41.42 14.56 34.91
C LEU A 29 41.94 15.66 33.97
N GLU A 30 43.00 15.41 33.20
CA GLU A 30 43.46 16.34 32.16
C GLU A 30 42.59 16.26 30.88
N ILE A 31 41.97 15.11 30.61
CA ILE A 31 41.18 14.82 29.40
C ILE A 31 39.67 14.85 29.73
N THR A 32 39.16 16.05 30.05
CA THR A 32 37.71 16.33 30.15
C THR A 32 37.31 17.48 29.22
N LEU A 33 36.09 17.46 28.68
CA LEU A 33 35.56 18.57 27.87
C LEU A 33 35.08 19.69 28.79
N THR A 34 36.01 20.51 29.27
CA THR A 34 35.74 21.70 30.09
C THR A 34 36.56 22.89 29.58
N GLU A 35 36.09 24.12 29.80
CA GLU A 35 36.77 25.36 29.34
C GLU A 35 38.22 25.52 29.85
N LYS A 36 38.60 24.74 30.88
CA LYS A 36 39.93 24.76 31.49
C LYS A 36 40.87 23.70 30.91
N SER A 37 40.37 22.73 30.14
CA SER A 37 41.20 21.68 29.55
C SER A 37 41.78 22.07 28.20
N GLN A 38 43.03 21.66 27.97
CA GLN A 38 43.75 21.88 26.72
C GLN A 38 43.12 21.12 25.53
N VAL A 39 42.36 20.04 25.77
CA VAL A 39 41.70 19.30 24.67
C VAL A 39 40.42 19.96 24.17
N PHE A 40 39.83 20.89 24.94
CA PHE A 40 38.53 21.48 24.60
C PHE A 40 38.56 22.34 23.33
N GLU A 41 39.58 23.19 23.14
CA GLU A 41 39.69 23.97 21.90
C GLU A 41 40.03 23.09 20.68
N SER A 42 40.80 22.01 20.84
CA SER A 42 41.01 21.02 19.77
C SER A 42 39.76 20.21 19.43
N TRP A 43 38.86 19.98 20.39
CA TRP A 43 37.54 19.39 20.17
C TRP A 43 36.59 20.38 19.51
N LYS A 44 36.64 21.66 19.89
CA LYS A 44 35.78 22.72 19.35
C LYS A 44 36.19 23.15 17.94
N ASN A 45 37.49 23.23 17.68
CA ASN A 45 38.09 23.66 16.41
C ASN A 45 39.02 22.55 15.84
N PRO A 46 38.47 21.38 15.46
CA PRO A 46 39.28 20.26 15.01
C PRO A 46 39.96 20.55 13.65
N PRO A 47 41.14 19.96 13.38
CA PRO A 47 41.84 20.12 12.11
C PRO A 47 41.00 19.57 10.94
N PRO A 48 41.09 20.19 9.74
CA PRO A 48 40.24 19.84 8.61
C PRO A 48 40.60 18.46 8.03
N SER A 49 39.58 17.66 7.71
CA SER A 49 39.74 16.39 6.99
C SER A 49 39.72 16.60 5.47
N TYR A 50 40.12 15.59 4.72
CA TYR A 50 39.88 15.49 3.28
C TYR A 50 38.77 14.46 3.04
N LEU A 51 37.77 14.82 2.24
CA LEU A 51 36.69 13.96 1.81
C LEU A 51 36.78 13.76 0.31
N GLU A 52 36.99 12.51 -0.10
CA GLU A 52 37.19 12.12 -1.49
C GLU A 52 35.95 11.37 -1.99
N TYR A 53 35.37 11.82 -3.11
CA TYR A 53 34.25 11.14 -3.77
C TYR A 53 34.75 10.31 -4.97
N TYR A 54 34.28 9.08 -5.08
CA TYR A 54 34.57 8.15 -6.16
C TYR A 54 33.28 7.61 -6.77
N PHE A 55 33.01 7.92 -8.04
CA PHE A 55 31.77 7.57 -8.73
C PHE A 55 31.89 6.29 -9.56
N PHE A 56 30.79 5.56 -9.68
CA PHE A 56 30.66 4.41 -10.57
C PHE A 56 29.95 4.81 -11.86
N ASN A 57 30.73 5.22 -12.87
CA ASN A 57 30.20 5.63 -14.17
C ASN A 57 29.75 4.41 -14.98
N VAL A 58 28.48 4.35 -15.37
CA VAL A 58 27.87 3.21 -16.07
C VAL A 58 28.29 3.21 -17.53
N THR A 59 28.92 2.13 -18.01
CA THR A 59 29.46 2.07 -19.38
C THR A 59 28.47 1.50 -20.40
N ASN A 60 27.55 0.62 -19.99
CA ASN A 60 26.68 -0.15 -20.90
C ASN A 60 25.16 -0.14 -20.51
N PRO A 61 24.52 1.03 -20.28
CA PRO A 61 23.14 1.09 -19.79
C PRO A 61 22.15 0.31 -20.65
N GLU A 62 22.21 0.41 -21.98
CA GLU A 62 21.31 -0.31 -22.89
C GLU A 62 21.38 -1.84 -22.73
N VAL A 63 22.58 -2.37 -22.47
CA VAL A 63 22.79 -3.81 -22.23
C VAL A 63 22.11 -4.23 -20.93
N PHE A 64 22.21 -3.42 -19.88
CA PHE A 64 21.52 -3.67 -18.61
C PHE A 64 19.99 -3.52 -18.74
N MET A 65 19.51 -2.50 -19.46
CA MET A 65 18.08 -2.31 -19.75
C MET A 65 17.49 -3.47 -20.56
N ALA A 66 18.28 -4.07 -21.46
CA ALA A 66 17.91 -5.28 -22.19
C ALA A 66 17.91 -6.56 -21.32
N GLY A 67 18.43 -6.53 -20.09
CA GLY A 67 18.53 -7.67 -19.17
C GLY A 67 19.91 -8.35 -19.11
N GLY A 68 20.92 -7.76 -19.75
CA GLY A 68 22.33 -8.17 -19.61
C GLY A 68 22.98 -7.64 -18.33
N LYS A 69 24.25 -7.99 -18.13
CA LYS A 69 25.02 -7.56 -16.95
C LYS A 69 25.45 -6.10 -17.06
N ALA A 70 25.33 -5.34 -15.97
CA ALA A 70 25.85 -3.97 -15.91
C ALA A 70 27.37 -3.97 -15.71
N SER A 71 28.03 -2.99 -16.31
CA SER A 71 29.45 -2.72 -16.16
C SER A 71 29.65 -1.25 -15.78
N VAL A 72 30.53 -0.99 -14.80
CA VAL A 72 30.85 0.34 -14.29
C VAL A 72 32.35 0.61 -14.32
N LYS A 73 32.73 1.88 -14.45
CA LYS A 73 34.11 2.36 -14.30
C LYS A 73 34.18 3.36 -13.15
N GLN A 74 35.10 3.13 -12.21
CA GLN A 74 35.40 4.07 -11.13
C GLN A 74 35.99 5.37 -11.70
N ILE A 75 35.53 6.52 -11.22
CA ILE A 75 36.07 7.86 -11.52
C ILE A 75 36.23 8.63 -10.21
N GLY A 76 37.43 9.15 -9.95
CA GLY A 76 37.77 9.91 -8.75
C GLY A 76 39.27 9.80 -8.42
N PRO A 77 39.73 10.41 -7.32
CA PRO A 77 38.93 11.16 -6.36
C PRO A 77 38.49 12.54 -6.87
N TYR A 78 37.35 13.02 -6.37
CA TYR A 78 37.03 14.45 -6.32
C TYR A 78 37.16 14.88 -4.85
N THR A 79 38.14 15.72 -4.57
CA THR A 79 38.63 15.94 -3.21
C THR A 79 38.17 17.28 -2.66
N TYR A 80 37.53 17.25 -1.49
CA TYR A 80 37.09 18.42 -0.75
C TYR A 80 37.79 18.45 0.61
N ARG A 81 38.36 19.59 0.99
CA ARG A 81 38.75 19.87 2.38
C ARG A 81 37.48 20.19 3.17
N VAL A 82 37.28 19.50 4.29
CA VAL A 82 36.10 19.67 5.15
C VAL A 82 36.50 20.38 6.44
N HIS A 83 35.86 21.50 6.71
CA HIS A 83 35.95 22.24 7.96
C HIS A 83 34.71 21.92 8.81
N ARG A 84 34.91 21.61 10.10
CA ARG A 84 33.85 21.19 11.03
C ARG A 84 34.00 21.82 12.43
N PRO A 85 33.99 23.17 12.55
CA PRO A 85 34.00 23.82 13.85
C PRO A 85 32.70 23.51 14.60
N ARG A 86 32.79 23.34 15.93
CA ARG A 86 31.60 23.16 16.78
C ARG A 86 31.06 24.52 17.23
N GLU A 87 29.81 24.77 16.91
CA GLU A 87 29.13 26.05 17.14
C GLU A 87 28.08 25.96 18.27
N ASN A 88 27.69 27.12 18.80
CA ASN A 88 26.75 27.28 19.93
C ASN A 88 27.08 26.42 21.17
N VAL A 89 28.37 26.15 21.38
CA VAL A 89 28.86 25.26 22.46
C VAL A 89 28.41 25.77 23.83
N THR A 90 27.60 24.98 24.53
CA THR A 90 26.93 25.38 25.78
C THR A 90 27.04 24.27 26.82
N PHE A 91 27.54 24.59 28.02
CA PHE A 91 27.63 23.62 29.11
C PHE A 91 26.29 23.43 29.83
N LEU A 92 25.96 22.17 30.13
CA LEU A 92 24.73 21.74 30.78
C LEU A 92 25.06 20.96 32.06
N GLU A 93 24.07 20.80 32.94
CA GLU A 93 24.15 19.95 34.14
C GLU A 93 25.42 20.22 35.01
N ASN A 94 25.73 21.51 35.23
CA ASN A 94 26.92 21.99 35.95
C ASN A 94 28.28 21.59 35.32
N GLY A 95 28.32 21.35 34.00
CA GLY A 95 29.55 21.03 33.25
C GLY A 95 29.80 19.54 33.04
N THR A 96 28.86 18.67 33.41
CA THR A 96 28.94 17.21 33.15
C THR A 96 28.53 16.85 31.72
N LYS A 97 27.84 17.78 31.03
CA LYS A 97 27.44 17.67 29.63
C LYS A 97 27.72 18.96 28.86
N VAL A 98 27.89 18.84 27.54
CA VAL A 98 28.08 19.95 26.61
C VAL A 98 27.20 19.77 25.37
N TYR A 99 26.34 20.76 25.10
CA TYR A 99 25.60 20.89 23.85
C TYR A 99 26.49 21.52 22.78
N ALA A 100 26.40 21.06 21.53
CA ALA A 100 27.04 21.69 20.39
C ALA A 100 26.32 21.38 19.06
N LEU A 101 26.41 22.33 18.12
CA LEU A 101 26.15 22.11 16.70
C LEU A 101 27.44 21.71 15.98
N ASN A 102 27.33 20.89 14.92
CA ASN A 102 28.46 20.41 14.14
C ASN A 102 28.27 20.72 12.64
N PRO A 103 28.34 22.01 12.23
CA PRO A 103 28.27 22.43 10.82
C PRO A 103 29.46 21.94 10.00
N LYS A 104 29.22 21.61 8.72
CA LYS A 104 30.28 21.15 7.80
C LYS A 104 30.37 22.01 6.55
N THR A 105 31.55 22.58 6.32
CA THR A 105 31.84 23.40 5.13
C THR A 105 32.83 22.66 4.23
N PHE A 106 32.51 22.57 2.94
CA PHE A 106 33.25 21.78 1.95
C PHE A 106 33.92 22.71 0.93
N VAL A 107 35.25 22.63 0.82
CA VAL A 107 36.07 23.45 -0.09
C VAL A 107 36.77 22.52 -1.08
N PHE A 108 36.53 22.68 -2.38
CA PHE A 108 37.15 21.84 -3.42
C PHE A 108 38.67 22.02 -3.48
N VAL A 109 39.41 20.95 -3.76
CA VAL A 109 40.88 20.92 -3.84
C VAL A 109 41.30 20.34 -5.20
N PRO A 110 41.52 21.19 -6.22
CA PRO A 110 41.85 20.75 -7.57
C PRO A 110 43.11 19.88 -7.63
N GLU A 111 44.14 20.22 -6.86
CA GLU A 111 45.47 19.58 -6.89
C GLU A 111 45.48 18.16 -6.31
N LYS A 112 44.37 17.76 -5.67
CA LYS A 112 44.12 16.42 -5.15
C LYS A 112 42.97 15.71 -5.87
N SER A 113 42.49 16.24 -6.99
CA SER A 113 41.35 15.71 -7.72
C SER A 113 41.76 15.20 -9.10
N VAL A 114 41.00 14.24 -9.64
CA VAL A 114 41.27 13.66 -10.97
C VAL A 114 40.95 14.61 -12.13
N GLY A 115 40.06 15.58 -11.89
CA GLY A 115 39.59 16.58 -12.84
C GLY A 115 38.67 17.60 -12.16
N ASP A 116 38.02 18.43 -12.95
CA ASP A 116 37.09 19.46 -12.47
C ASP A 116 35.66 18.89 -12.38
N PRO A 117 35.02 18.83 -11.19
CA PRO A 117 33.68 18.29 -11.04
C PRO A 117 32.61 19.09 -11.79
N GLN A 118 32.85 20.36 -12.15
CA GLN A 118 31.92 21.16 -12.97
C GLN A 118 31.95 20.80 -14.47
N VAL A 119 32.97 20.05 -14.91
CA VAL A 119 33.15 19.65 -16.31
C VAL A 119 33.06 18.13 -16.47
N ASP A 120 33.57 17.37 -15.50
CA ASP A 120 33.61 15.90 -15.54
C ASP A 120 32.20 15.29 -15.43
N ILE A 121 31.85 14.47 -16.43
CA ILE A 121 30.52 13.87 -16.59
C ILE A 121 30.51 12.45 -16.03
N VAL A 122 29.51 12.16 -15.20
CA VAL A 122 29.14 10.82 -14.74
C VAL A 122 27.77 10.43 -15.29
N ARG A 123 27.67 9.22 -15.86
CA ARG A 123 26.39 8.55 -16.12
C ARG A 123 26.09 7.61 -14.96
N THR A 124 25.03 7.90 -14.22
CA THR A 124 24.60 7.16 -13.03
C THR A 124 23.08 6.98 -13.02
N VAL A 125 22.54 6.32 -11.99
CA VAL A 125 21.09 6.06 -11.91
C VAL A 125 20.36 7.35 -11.51
N ASN A 126 19.19 7.62 -12.11
CA ASN A 126 18.31 8.71 -11.69
C ASN A 126 17.62 8.34 -10.36
N ILE A 127 18.12 8.93 -9.26
CA ILE A 127 17.70 8.60 -7.88
C ILE A 127 16.27 9.10 -7.56
N PRO A 128 15.85 10.34 -7.94
CA PRO A 128 14.45 10.74 -7.87
C PRO A 128 13.52 9.73 -8.55
N PHE A 129 13.77 9.42 -9.83
CA PHE A 129 12.96 8.48 -10.62
C PHE A 129 12.85 7.09 -10.00
N VAL A 130 13.97 6.51 -9.53
CA VAL A 130 13.95 5.16 -8.93
C VAL A 130 13.28 5.14 -7.56
N THR A 131 13.37 6.22 -6.79
CA THR A 131 12.66 6.36 -5.51
C THR A 131 11.15 6.21 -5.71
N ILE A 132 10.61 6.94 -6.69
CA ILE A 132 9.18 6.96 -7.06
C ILE A 132 8.75 5.59 -7.59
N MET A 133 9.53 5.02 -8.51
CA MET A 133 9.30 3.66 -9.02
C MET A 133 9.32 2.59 -7.94
N ASN A 134 10.02 2.81 -6.82
CA ASN A 134 10.11 1.84 -5.74
C ASN A 134 8.90 1.86 -4.79
N GLU A 135 8.18 2.99 -4.65
CA GLU A 135 6.88 3.04 -3.95
C GLU A 135 5.76 2.31 -4.73
N LEU A 136 5.77 2.48 -6.06
CA LEU A 136 4.70 2.07 -6.97
C LEU A 136 4.23 0.58 -6.94
N PRO A 137 5.02 -0.44 -6.56
CA PRO A 137 4.59 -1.84 -6.55
C PRO A 137 3.41 -2.20 -5.64
N SER A 138 2.91 -1.28 -4.82
CA SER A 138 1.82 -1.49 -3.87
C SER A 138 0.42 -1.05 -4.37
N TYR A 139 0.32 -0.32 -5.49
CA TYR A 139 -0.94 0.34 -5.93
C TYR A 139 -1.61 -0.36 -7.11
N SER A 140 -2.80 0.09 -7.55
CA SER A 140 -3.51 -0.51 -8.69
C SER A 140 -2.71 -0.41 -10.00
N PHE A 141 -3.01 -1.27 -10.97
CA PHE A 141 -2.30 -1.29 -12.26
C PHE A 141 -2.42 0.04 -13.02
N PHE A 142 -3.61 0.64 -13.02
CA PHE A 142 -3.90 1.88 -13.74
C PHE A 142 -3.00 3.03 -13.29
N LEU A 143 -2.79 3.16 -11.98
CA LEU A 143 -2.02 4.24 -11.38
C LEU A 143 -0.53 4.15 -11.68
N ARG A 144 0.06 2.95 -11.56
CA ARG A 144 1.46 2.71 -11.95
C ARG A 144 1.69 3.07 -13.41
N THR A 145 0.69 2.77 -14.24
CA THR A 145 0.71 3.01 -15.68
C THR A 145 0.60 4.51 -16.00
N ILE A 146 -0.33 5.24 -15.38
CA ILE A 146 -0.45 6.72 -15.49
C ILE A 146 0.83 7.42 -15.04
N VAL A 147 1.40 7.02 -13.90
CA VAL A 147 2.65 7.59 -13.39
C VAL A 147 3.81 7.28 -14.35
N SER A 148 3.84 6.08 -14.95
CA SER A 148 4.82 5.76 -16.01
C SER A 148 4.61 6.61 -17.27
N MET A 149 3.37 6.81 -17.73
CA MET A 149 3.07 7.65 -18.89
C MET A 149 3.56 9.08 -18.70
N TYR A 150 3.27 9.69 -17.53
CA TYR A 150 3.72 11.06 -17.23
C TYR A 150 5.25 11.16 -17.23
N ILE A 151 5.93 10.26 -16.51
CA ILE A 151 7.39 10.30 -16.40
C ILE A 151 8.06 10.04 -17.76
N ASN A 152 7.54 9.11 -18.58
CA ASN A 152 8.02 8.92 -19.95
C ASN A 152 7.75 10.16 -20.84
N SER A 153 6.63 10.87 -20.64
CA SER A 153 6.31 12.10 -21.40
C SER A 153 7.23 13.28 -21.08
N LEU A 154 7.86 13.27 -19.89
CA LEU A 154 8.92 14.21 -19.51
C LEU A 154 10.32 13.80 -20.04
N GLY A 155 10.43 12.68 -20.75
CA GLY A 155 11.73 12.15 -21.24
C GLY A 155 12.63 11.58 -20.14
N ILE A 156 12.11 11.32 -18.94
CA ILE A 156 12.89 10.85 -17.79
C ILE A 156 13.19 9.35 -17.92
N GLU A 157 14.44 8.96 -17.67
CA GLU A 157 14.94 7.60 -17.85
C GLU A 157 15.66 7.05 -16.60
N LEU A 158 15.97 5.74 -16.61
CA LEU A 158 16.62 5.06 -15.48
C LEU A 158 18.01 5.60 -15.19
N PHE A 159 18.76 5.96 -16.23
CA PHE A 159 20.09 6.53 -16.11
C PHE A 159 20.06 7.99 -16.52
N MET A 160 20.74 8.83 -15.74
CA MET A 160 20.97 10.24 -16.03
C MET A 160 22.46 10.46 -16.29
N THR A 161 22.78 11.43 -17.14
CA THR A 161 24.15 11.84 -17.46
C THR A 161 24.28 13.30 -17.06
N ARG A 162 25.13 13.58 -16.05
CA ARG A 162 25.26 14.87 -15.37
C ARG A 162 26.72 15.10 -14.97
N THR A 163 27.09 16.33 -14.68
CA THR A 163 28.39 16.66 -14.07
C THR A 163 28.48 16.10 -12.65
N VAL A 164 29.70 15.83 -12.17
CA VAL A 164 29.93 15.43 -10.77
C VAL A 164 29.46 16.51 -9.79
N HIS A 165 29.59 17.79 -10.16
CA HIS A 165 29.10 18.92 -9.38
C HIS A 165 27.57 18.88 -9.21
N GLU A 166 26.80 18.67 -10.29
CA GLU A 166 25.34 18.52 -10.22
C GLU A 166 24.92 17.35 -9.31
N VAL A 167 25.55 16.18 -9.45
CA VAL A 167 25.17 14.98 -8.69
C VAL A 167 25.46 15.12 -7.19
N LEU A 168 26.51 15.87 -6.81
CA LEU A 168 26.80 16.20 -5.42
C LEU A 168 25.94 17.38 -4.91
N TRP A 169 26.04 18.53 -5.58
CA TRP A 169 25.65 19.83 -5.04
C TRP A 169 24.34 20.39 -5.60
N GLY A 170 23.61 19.61 -6.39
CA GLY A 170 22.26 19.93 -6.84
C GLY A 170 22.15 20.13 -8.35
N PHE A 171 21.12 19.55 -8.94
CA PHE A 171 20.55 19.99 -10.23
C PHE A 171 19.03 20.13 -10.10
N GLU A 172 18.44 21.01 -10.90
CA GLU A 172 16.99 21.12 -11.03
C GLU A 172 16.43 19.85 -11.70
N ASP A 173 15.59 19.08 -11.00
CA ASP A 173 14.98 17.87 -11.55
C ASP A 173 13.59 18.19 -12.16
N PRO A 174 13.32 17.88 -13.44
CA PRO A 174 12.08 18.25 -14.12
C PRO A 174 10.80 17.75 -13.47
N LEU A 175 10.86 16.70 -12.64
CA LEU A 175 9.70 16.20 -11.91
C LEU A 175 9.55 16.91 -10.57
N LEU A 176 10.66 17.16 -9.87
CA LEU A 176 10.68 17.94 -8.63
C LEU A 176 10.20 19.39 -8.82
N THR A 177 10.65 20.13 -9.86
CA THR A 177 10.16 21.49 -10.15
C THR A 177 8.64 21.53 -10.33
N LYS A 178 8.07 20.55 -11.03
CA LYS A 178 6.61 20.46 -11.18
C LYS A 178 5.93 20.21 -9.84
N LEU A 179 6.51 19.37 -8.98
CA LEU A 179 5.94 19.09 -7.66
C LEU A 179 6.02 20.30 -6.71
N HIS A 180 7.11 21.06 -6.73
CA HIS A 180 7.24 22.32 -5.99
C HIS A 180 6.10 23.29 -6.32
N SER A 181 5.78 23.45 -7.61
CA SER A 181 4.67 24.33 -8.07
C SER A 181 3.28 23.93 -7.54
N MET A 182 3.09 22.69 -7.08
CA MET A 182 1.85 22.22 -6.42
C MET A 182 1.99 22.11 -4.90
N LYS A 183 3.21 21.97 -4.36
CA LYS A 183 3.51 21.97 -2.92
C LYS A 183 4.93 22.54 -2.68
N PRO A 184 5.06 23.83 -2.33
CA PRO A 184 6.36 24.50 -2.16
C PRO A 184 7.29 23.96 -1.05
N GLU A 185 6.82 23.01 -0.24
CA GLU A 185 7.65 22.27 0.72
C GLU A 185 8.58 21.23 0.04
N VAL A 186 8.25 20.78 -1.17
CA VAL A 186 9.09 19.88 -1.96
C VAL A 186 10.16 20.71 -2.64
N ASP A 187 11.44 20.34 -2.53
CA ASP A 187 12.53 21.04 -3.21
C ASP A 187 12.46 20.84 -4.73
N GLU A 188 12.93 21.81 -5.51
CA GLU A 188 13.09 21.69 -6.98
C GLU A 188 14.38 20.95 -7.34
N TYR A 189 15.37 20.96 -6.43
CA TYR A 189 16.72 20.48 -6.67
C TYR A 189 17.00 19.13 -6.02
N PHE A 190 17.70 18.26 -6.75
CA PHE A 190 18.24 17.00 -6.21
C PHE A 190 19.77 16.99 -6.28
N GLY A 191 20.42 16.61 -5.17
CA GLY A 191 21.85 16.33 -5.11
C GLY A 191 22.21 15.57 -3.83
N LEU A 192 23.21 14.69 -3.88
CA LEU A 192 23.58 13.79 -2.77
C LEU A 192 24.08 14.52 -1.51
N MET A 193 24.58 15.75 -1.69
CA MET A 193 25.05 16.68 -0.66
C MET A 193 24.32 18.03 -0.76
N TRP A 194 23.15 18.07 -1.41
CA TRP A 194 22.33 19.27 -1.51
C TRP A 194 21.99 19.80 -0.10
N LYS A 195 22.09 21.12 0.08
CA LYS A 195 21.92 21.82 1.37
C LYS A 195 22.79 21.32 2.55
N LYS A 196 23.77 20.40 2.34
CA LYS A 196 24.73 19.98 3.39
C LYS A 196 25.91 20.94 3.59
N ASN A 197 26.21 21.84 2.64
CA ASN A 197 27.34 22.76 2.76
C ASN A 197 26.99 23.95 3.67
N GLY A 198 27.74 24.12 4.76
CA GLY A 198 27.51 25.15 5.78
C GLY A 198 26.39 24.82 6.77
N THR A 199 25.89 23.58 6.80
CA THR A 199 24.80 23.15 7.71
C THR A 199 25.26 22.01 8.63
N HIS A 200 24.54 21.80 9.73
CA HIS A 200 24.88 20.85 10.78
C HIS A 200 24.10 19.53 10.69
N GLU A 201 24.75 18.42 11.06
CA GLU A 201 24.15 17.08 11.05
C GLU A 201 23.18 16.81 12.23
N GLY A 202 22.83 17.85 12.98
CA GLY A 202 21.86 17.83 14.07
C GLY A 202 22.39 18.55 15.32
N GLU A 203 21.52 18.60 16.32
CA GLU A 203 21.85 19.04 17.67
C GLU A 203 22.43 17.86 18.45
N PHE A 204 23.60 18.02 19.07
CA PHE A 204 24.22 16.97 19.88
C PHE A 204 24.44 17.45 21.32
N VAL A 205 24.12 16.59 22.28
CA VAL A 205 24.56 16.72 23.67
C VAL A 205 25.56 15.61 23.96
N PHE A 206 26.77 15.97 24.40
CA PHE A 206 27.84 15.06 24.74
C PHE A 206 28.10 15.05 26.25
N HIS A 207 28.52 13.91 26.79
CA HIS A 207 29.11 13.80 28.12
C HIS A 207 30.55 14.32 28.13
N THR A 208 30.90 15.12 29.14
CA THR A 208 32.23 15.79 29.19
C THR A 208 33.36 14.91 29.72
N GLY A 209 33.05 13.75 30.30
CA GLY A 209 34.01 12.88 30.97
C GLY A 209 34.29 13.25 32.43
N GLU A 210 33.82 14.42 32.90
CA GLU A 210 34.12 14.97 34.24
C GLU A 210 33.69 14.06 35.40
N GLN A 211 32.57 13.32 35.26
CA GLN A 211 32.12 12.33 36.25
C GLN A 211 32.80 10.95 36.08
N ASN A 212 33.18 10.61 34.85
CA ASN A 212 33.71 9.31 34.46
C ASN A 212 34.40 9.43 33.09
N TYR A 213 35.72 9.20 33.05
CA TYR A 213 36.50 9.32 31.81
C TYR A 213 36.02 8.37 30.70
N LEU A 214 35.45 7.21 31.05
CA LEU A 214 34.89 6.26 30.08
C LEU A 214 33.70 6.83 29.30
N ASP A 215 33.08 7.91 29.78
CA ASP A 215 31.96 8.60 29.12
C ASP A 215 32.40 9.86 28.33
N TYR A 216 33.70 10.18 28.31
CA TYR A 216 34.25 11.30 27.55
C TYR A 216 33.86 11.24 26.07
N GLY A 217 33.12 12.26 25.60
CA GLY A 217 32.68 12.38 24.22
C GLY A 217 31.53 11.46 23.80
N LYS A 218 30.92 10.69 24.72
CA LYS A 218 29.70 9.92 24.41
C LYS A 218 28.51 10.84 24.17
N ILE A 219 27.62 10.44 23.29
CA ILE A 219 26.38 11.16 22.98
C ILE A 219 25.31 10.82 24.03
N ASP A 220 24.76 11.84 24.70
CA ASP A 220 23.61 11.74 25.61
C ASP A 220 22.29 11.86 24.83
N THR A 221 22.23 12.78 23.85
CA THR A 221 21.12 12.92 22.90
C THR A 221 21.59 13.42 21.53
N TRP A 222 20.83 13.06 20.48
CA TRP A 222 20.90 13.66 19.14
C TRP A 222 19.52 14.12 18.71
N ASN A 223 19.38 15.39 18.32
CA ASN A 223 18.10 16.07 18.05
C ASN A 223 17.07 15.86 19.20
N GLY A 224 17.54 15.94 20.44
CA GLY A 224 16.76 15.68 21.66
C GLY A 224 16.43 14.22 21.97
N MET A 225 16.71 13.29 21.05
CA MET A 225 16.39 11.86 21.20
C MET A 225 17.54 11.08 21.86
N ARG A 226 17.20 10.14 22.76
CA ARG A 226 18.12 9.16 23.37
C ARG A 226 18.19 7.84 22.59
N GLU A 227 17.10 7.49 21.93
CA GLU A 227 16.97 6.34 21.03
C GLU A 227 16.20 6.78 19.77
N MET A 228 16.47 6.12 18.66
CA MET A 228 15.79 6.33 17.37
C MET A 228 14.42 5.64 17.34
N SER A 229 13.64 5.89 16.30
CA SER A 229 12.32 5.26 16.09
C SER A 229 12.20 4.51 14.75
N TRP A 230 13.29 4.41 13.99
CA TRP A 230 13.30 3.88 12.62
C TRP A 230 13.42 2.37 12.51
N TRP A 231 14.04 1.72 13.50
CA TRP A 231 14.36 0.29 13.47
C TRP A 231 13.35 -0.53 14.26
N SER A 232 13.20 -1.81 13.91
CA SER A 232 12.15 -2.69 14.45
C SER A 232 12.48 -3.31 15.82
N SER A 233 13.58 -2.90 16.47
CA SER A 233 13.93 -3.28 17.84
C SER A 233 14.59 -2.14 18.61
N ASN A 234 14.32 -2.05 19.92
CA ASN A 234 14.92 -1.03 20.80
C ASN A 234 16.46 -1.11 20.77
N GLN A 235 17.03 -2.31 20.74
CA GLN A 235 18.49 -2.52 20.64
C GLN A 235 19.08 -1.90 19.36
N SER A 236 18.36 -1.98 18.23
CA SER A 236 18.75 -1.35 16.96
C SER A 236 18.59 0.18 16.98
N ASN A 237 17.70 0.69 17.82
CA ASN A 237 17.43 2.12 17.98
C ASN A 237 18.39 2.84 18.94
N MET A 238 19.21 2.13 19.73
CA MET A 238 20.15 2.77 20.66
C MET A 238 21.21 3.63 19.96
N ILE A 239 21.39 4.85 20.47
CA ILE A 239 22.50 5.76 20.13
C ILE A 239 23.65 5.46 21.11
N ASN A 240 24.70 4.79 20.63
CA ASN A 240 25.77 4.24 21.46
C ASN A 240 27.13 4.83 21.08
N GLY A 241 27.92 5.21 22.09
CA GLY A 241 29.29 5.66 21.93
C GLY A 241 29.42 7.14 21.53
N THR A 242 30.47 7.47 20.78
CA THR A 242 30.80 8.86 20.40
C THR A 242 30.39 9.16 18.95
N ASP A 243 30.63 10.39 18.47
CA ASP A 243 30.49 10.75 17.05
C ASP A 243 31.69 10.30 16.18
N GLY A 244 32.64 9.55 16.77
CA GLY A 244 33.85 9.07 16.11
C GLY A 244 34.96 10.11 15.97
N THR A 245 34.80 11.34 16.50
CA THR A 245 35.87 12.35 16.51
C THR A 245 36.80 12.26 17.72
N VAL A 246 36.31 11.70 18.83
CA VAL A 246 37.04 11.51 20.10
C VAL A 246 36.60 10.21 20.77
N PHE A 247 37.47 9.66 21.62
CA PHE A 247 37.24 8.45 22.43
C PHE A 247 37.83 8.67 23.83
N HIS A 248 37.39 7.87 24.81
CA HIS A 248 37.93 7.94 26.16
C HIS A 248 39.42 7.58 26.19
N PRO A 249 40.20 8.12 27.16
CA PRO A 249 41.57 7.70 27.36
C PRO A 249 41.66 6.26 27.87
N LEU A 250 42.89 5.73 27.90
CA LEU A 250 43.25 4.39 28.42
C LEU A 250 42.59 3.21 27.68
N ILE A 251 42.55 3.27 26.36
CA ILE A 251 41.94 2.27 25.48
C ILE A 251 42.63 0.90 25.59
N ASN A 252 41.82 -0.16 25.72
CA ASN A 252 42.25 -1.55 25.72
C ASN A 252 42.09 -2.20 24.34
N ARG A 253 42.82 -3.31 24.08
CA ARG A 253 42.67 -4.11 22.85
C ARG A 253 41.44 -5.02 22.87
N ASP A 254 40.94 -5.40 24.05
CA ASP A 254 39.83 -6.36 24.19
C ASP A 254 38.44 -5.71 24.19
N GLU A 255 38.35 -4.38 24.04
CA GLU A 255 37.06 -3.65 24.09
C GLU A 255 36.50 -3.30 22.70
N LEU A 256 35.19 -3.03 22.66
CA LEU A 256 34.48 -2.60 21.46
C LEU A 256 34.18 -1.11 21.54
N LEU A 257 34.76 -0.33 20.63
CA LEU A 257 34.53 1.11 20.56
C LEU A 257 33.29 1.38 19.72
N TYR A 258 32.24 1.91 20.34
CA TYR A 258 31.00 2.28 19.66
C TYR A 258 31.08 3.69 19.08
N ILE A 259 30.51 3.87 17.89
CA ILE A 259 30.27 5.17 17.26
C ILE A 259 28.85 5.24 16.69
N PHE A 260 28.20 6.39 16.85
CA PHE A 260 26.97 6.73 16.15
C PHE A 260 27.29 7.37 14.80
N VAL A 261 26.82 6.78 13.70
CA VAL A 261 27.05 7.32 12.36
C VAL A 261 25.73 7.78 11.78
N ALA A 262 25.43 9.09 11.95
CA ALA A 262 24.17 9.70 11.52
C ALA A 262 23.80 9.39 10.06
N ASP A 263 24.77 9.40 9.13
CA ASP A 263 24.52 9.07 7.72
C ASP A 263 24.18 7.58 7.46
N LEU A 264 24.52 6.67 8.37
CA LEU A 264 24.06 5.26 8.38
C LEU A 264 22.77 5.07 9.18
N CYS A 265 22.34 6.10 9.92
CA CYS A 265 21.17 6.08 10.79
C CYS A 265 21.23 4.99 11.88
N ARG A 266 22.43 4.57 12.29
CA ARG A 266 22.63 3.57 13.36
C ARG A 266 23.96 3.75 14.09
N SER A 267 24.03 3.14 15.25
CA SER A 267 25.28 2.86 15.95
C SER A 267 25.97 1.63 15.34
N ILE A 268 27.32 1.66 15.32
CA ILE A 268 28.18 0.53 14.95
C ILE A 268 29.33 0.40 15.96
N HIS A 269 29.92 -0.79 16.07
CA HIS A 269 31.13 -1.03 16.87
C HIS A 269 32.36 -1.22 15.98
N LEU A 270 33.51 -0.90 16.55
CA LEU A 270 34.84 -1.16 16.00
C LEU A 270 35.57 -2.13 16.96
N ALA A 271 36.32 -3.08 16.40
CA ALA A 271 37.19 -3.98 17.15
C ALA A 271 38.66 -3.75 16.79
N TYR A 272 39.56 -4.05 17.73
CA TYR A 272 41.01 -4.00 17.52
C TYR A 272 41.46 -4.98 16.40
N VAL A 273 42.43 -4.54 15.60
CA VAL A 273 43.02 -5.31 14.49
C VAL A 273 44.52 -5.54 14.70
N GLU A 274 45.28 -4.47 14.92
CA GLU A 274 46.75 -4.48 14.94
C GLU A 274 47.32 -3.23 15.65
N ASP A 275 48.53 -3.35 16.20
CA ASP A 275 49.34 -2.20 16.63
C ASP A 275 49.99 -1.56 15.39
N VAL A 276 49.94 -0.24 15.26
CA VAL A 276 50.49 0.51 14.12
C VAL A 276 51.31 1.72 14.56
N GLU A 277 52.28 2.11 13.74
CA GLU A 277 53.00 3.37 13.91
C GLU A 277 52.59 4.39 12.83
N VAL A 278 52.25 5.60 13.25
CA VAL A 278 51.90 6.71 12.36
C VAL A 278 52.72 7.94 12.78
N LYS A 279 53.61 8.42 11.89
CA LYS A 279 54.51 9.56 12.15
C LYS A 279 55.30 9.42 13.48
N GLY A 280 55.80 8.23 13.82
CA GLY A 280 56.52 8.00 15.07
C GLY A 280 55.63 7.97 16.33
N ILE A 281 54.31 7.90 16.18
CA ILE A 281 53.34 7.72 17.27
C ILE A 281 52.79 6.29 17.19
N GLN A 282 52.86 5.56 18.29
CA GLN A 282 52.30 4.22 18.44
C GLN A 282 50.79 4.33 18.70
N ALA A 283 50.00 3.60 17.93
CA ALA A 283 48.54 3.64 17.94
C ALA A 283 47.95 2.22 17.78
N TYR A 284 46.72 2.01 18.26
CA TYR A 284 45.95 0.79 18.03
C TYR A 284 45.00 1.02 16.84
N ARG A 285 45.02 0.12 15.86
CA ARG A 285 44.04 0.12 14.77
C ARG A 285 42.75 -0.57 15.21
N PHE A 286 41.65 0.15 15.07
CA PHE A 286 40.29 -0.36 15.17
C PHE A 286 39.60 -0.32 13.80
N ALA A 287 38.78 -1.31 13.48
CA ALA A 287 37.97 -1.37 12.26
C ALA A 287 36.58 -1.96 12.55
N PRO A 288 35.55 -1.67 11.74
CA PRO A 288 34.26 -2.37 11.84
C PRO A 288 34.46 -3.85 11.48
N PRO A 289 34.12 -4.80 12.37
CA PRO A 289 34.11 -6.21 12.01
C PRO A 289 32.91 -6.54 11.12
N SER A 290 32.99 -7.67 10.40
CA SER A 290 31.98 -8.06 9.40
C SER A 290 30.62 -8.43 10.00
N ASP A 291 30.54 -8.63 11.32
CA ASP A 291 29.31 -8.88 12.07
C ASP A 291 28.37 -7.66 12.10
N VAL A 292 28.90 -6.44 12.02
CA VAL A 292 28.16 -5.16 11.99
C VAL A 292 27.12 -5.12 10.86
N LEU A 293 27.49 -5.66 9.69
CA LEU A 293 26.64 -5.73 8.49
C LEU A 293 26.30 -7.18 8.08
N MET A 294 26.47 -8.15 8.99
CA MET A 294 26.19 -9.55 8.70
C MET A 294 24.67 -9.82 8.63
N SER A 295 24.25 -10.60 7.63
CA SER A 295 22.83 -10.96 7.47
C SER A 295 22.29 -11.65 8.73
N PRO A 296 21.05 -11.37 9.17
CA PRO A 296 20.51 -11.91 10.42
C PRO A 296 20.29 -13.42 10.45
N LYS A 297 20.47 -14.11 9.32
CA LYS A 297 20.62 -15.58 9.27
C LYS A 297 21.85 -16.07 10.06
N ASN A 298 22.91 -15.26 10.11
CA ASN A 298 24.19 -15.60 10.73
C ASN A 298 24.45 -14.75 12.00
N ASN A 299 23.98 -13.50 12.06
CA ASN A 299 23.99 -12.66 13.27
C ASN A 299 22.56 -12.17 13.61
N PRO A 300 21.76 -12.94 14.38
CA PRO A 300 20.37 -12.59 14.68
C PRO A 300 20.15 -11.22 15.31
N THR A 301 21.16 -10.63 15.97
CA THR A 301 21.05 -9.28 16.55
C THR A 301 20.78 -8.19 15.50
N ASN A 302 21.20 -8.41 14.25
CA ASN A 302 20.95 -7.47 13.16
C ASN A 302 19.51 -7.51 12.62
N ALA A 303 18.64 -8.41 13.09
CA ALA A 303 17.28 -8.54 12.56
C ALA A 303 16.43 -7.28 12.73
N GLY A 304 16.68 -6.49 13.79
CA GLY A 304 16.00 -5.21 14.02
C GLY A 304 16.31 -4.12 12.99
N PHE A 305 17.40 -4.26 12.21
CA PHE A 305 17.71 -3.37 11.09
C PHE A 305 16.96 -3.72 9.79
N CYS A 306 16.12 -4.76 9.80
CA CYS A 306 15.23 -5.08 8.67
C CYS A 306 13.86 -4.42 8.86
N VAL A 307 13.49 -3.55 7.92
CA VAL A 307 12.22 -2.81 7.92
C VAL A 307 11.60 -2.82 6.51
N PRO A 308 10.37 -3.34 6.31
CA PRO A 308 9.55 -4.05 7.32
C PRO A 308 10.24 -5.33 7.83
N ALA A 309 9.78 -5.83 8.98
CA ALA A 309 10.36 -7.02 9.61
C ALA A 309 10.38 -8.21 8.63
N GLY A 310 11.57 -8.79 8.41
CA GLY A 310 11.80 -9.85 7.43
C GLY A 310 12.31 -9.40 6.05
N ASP A 311 12.19 -8.12 5.66
CA ASP A 311 12.80 -7.58 4.42
C ASP A 311 14.30 -7.29 4.63
N CYS A 312 15.05 -8.36 4.88
CA CYS A 312 16.47 -8.34 5.13
C CYS A 312 17.28 -8.52 3.83
N LEU A 313 18.41 -7.81 3.74
CA LEU A 313 19.42 -8.04 2.70
C LEU A 313 20.46 -9.10 3.15
N GLY A 314 21.40 -9.40 2.26
CA GLY A 314 22.54 -10.28 2.52
C GLY A 314 23.61 -9.63 3.39
N THR A 315 24.75 -10.30 3.54
CA THR A 315 25.89 -9.81 4.33
C THR A 315 26.61 -8.67 3.61
N GLY A 316 27.06 -7.66 4.38
CA GLY A 316 27.85 -6.51 3.95
C GLY A 316 27.05 -5.33 3.39
N VAL A 317 25.71 -5.33 3.54
CA VAL A 317 24.80 -4.31 3.00
C VAL A 317 23.72 -3.93 4.02
N LEU A 318 23.41 -2.63 4.13
CA LEU A 318 22.35 -2.09 4.99
C LEU A 318 21.35 -1.25 4.20
N LYS A 319 20.07 -1.61 4.23
CA LYS A 319 18.97 -0.81 3.66
C LYS A 319 18.66 0.36 4.61
N VAL A 320 18.85 1.59 4.15
CA VAL A 320 18.67 2.81 4.98
C VAL A 320 17.43 3.63 4.60
N SER A 321 16.51 3.06 3.82
CA SER A 321 15.27 3.73 3.35
C SER A 321 14.44 4.40 4.45
N VAL A 322 14.45 3.85 5.67
CA VAL A 322 13.67 4.33 6.81
C VAL A 322 14.03 5.74 7.28
N CYS A 323 15.28 6.17 7.08
CA CYS A 323 15.76 7.51 7.41
C CYS A 323 16.11 8.35 6.16
N ARG A 324 15.79 7.84 4.97
CA ARG A 324 16.01 8.48 3.66
C ARG A 324 14.70 8.60 2.88
N GLU A 325 13.63 8.96 3.59
CA GLU A 325 12.30 9.26 3.03
C GLU A 325 11.76 8.18 2.06
N GLY A 326 11.98 6.90 2.40
CA GLY A 326 11.52 5.75 1.61
C GLY A 326 12.41 5.39 0.41
N ALA A 327 13.41 6.20 0.07
CA ALA A 327 14.31 5.95 -1.06
C ALA A 327 15.02 4.59 -0.94
N PRO A 328 15.17 3.81 -2.04
CA PRO A 328 15.72 2.45 -2.05
C PRO A 328 17.25 2.39 -1.85
N ILE A 329 17.81 3.28 -1.04
CA ILE A 329 19.22 3.43 -0.75
C ILE A 329 19.73 2.29 0.15
N VAL A 330 20.90 1.76 -0.21
CA VAL A 330 21.64 0.72 0.51
C VAL A 330 23.08 1.17 0.70
N VAL A 331 23.60 1.08 1.92
CA VAL A 331 25.01 1.38 2.22
C VAL A 331 25.82 0.08 2.36
N SER A 332 27.06 0.11 1.88
CA SER A 332 28.05 -0.98 2.03
C SER A 332 29.45 -0.40 2.24
N SER A 333 30.47 -1.25 2.43
CA SER A 333 31.86 -0.84 2.19
C SER A 333 32.14 -0.69 0.68
N PRO A 334 33.18 0.07 0.27
CA PRO A 334 33.54 0.24 -1.14
C PRO A 334 33.83 -1.07 -1.88
N HIS A 335 33.40 -1.10 -3.14
CA HIS A 335 33.36 -2.26 -4.04
C HIS A 335 32.74 -3.52 -3.39
N PHE A 336 31.85 -3.34 -2.41
CA PHE A 336 31.25 -4.40 -1.60
C PHE A 336 32.27 -5.25 -0.82
N TYR A 337 33.35 -4.63 -0.31
CA TYR A 337 34.25 -5.26 0.66
C TYR A 337 33.48 -5.82 1.87
N GLN A 338 33.90 -6.99 2.38
CA GLN A 338 33.21 -7.80 3.40
C GLN A 338 31.77 -8.26 3.09
N ALA A 339 31.26 -8.06 1.87
CA ALA A 339 29.90 -8.46 1.49
C ALA A 339 29.82 -9.85 0.83
N ASP A 340 28.59 -10.30 0.59
CA ASP A 340 28.30 -11.51 -0.18
C ASP A 340 28.86 -11.42 -1.61
N PRO A 341 29.64 -12.41 -2.10
CA PRO A 341 30.14 -12.46 -3.47
C PRO A 341 29.08 -12.30 -4.55
N ALA A 342 27.80 -12.60 -4.28
CA ALA A 342 26.71 -12.34 -5.21
C ALA A 342 26.58 -10.87 -5.62
N TYR A 343 26.87 -9.91 -4.72
CA TYR A 343 26.82 -8.48 -5.05
C TYR A 343 27.98 -8.04 -5.95
N ILE A 344 29.18 -8.55 -5.69
CA ILE A 344 30.38 -8.30 -6.49
C ILE A 344 30.22 -8.92 -7.89
N ASN A 345 29.73 -10.16 -7.94
CA ASN A 345 29.53 -10.89 -9.20
C ASN A 345 28.37 -10.37 -10.04
N ALA A 346 27.46 -9.54 -9.49
CA ALA A 346 26.32 -8.99 -10.22
C ALA A 346 26.70 -7.86 -11.20
N ILE A 347 27.83 -7.16 -11.01
CA ILE A 347 28.18 -5.95 -11.78
C ILE A 347 29.69 -5.95 -12.09
N ASP A 348 30.08 -5.78 -13.35
CA ASP A 348 31.49 -5.73 -13.76
C ASP A 348 32.14 -4.40 -13.38
N GLY A 349 33.44 -4.44 -13.02
CA GLY A 349 34.20 -3.28 -12.54
C GLY A 349 34.31 -3.18 -11.01
N LEU A 350 33.65 -4.08 -10.28
CA LEU A 350 33.82 -4.24 -8.83
C LEU A 350 35.07 -5.09 -8.51
N ASN A 351 35.89 -4.64 -7.56
CA ASN A 351 37.17 -5.26 -7.22
C ASN A 351 37.54 -4.96 -5.75
N PRO A 352 36.93 -5.62 -4.77
CA PRO A 352 37.16 -5.33 -3.35
C PRO A 352 38.57 -5.76 -2.88
N LYS A 353 39.34 -4.80 -2.37
CA LYS A 353 40.62 -5.02 -1.68
C LYS A 353 40.53 -4.46 -0.26
N LYS A 354 41.25 -5.05 0.70
CA LYS A 354 41.22 -4.60 2.09
C LYS A 354 41.85 -3.21 2.24
N GLU A 355 43.01 -3.02 1.64
CA GLU A 355 43.88 -1.86 1.80
C GLU A 355 43.19 -0.56 1.29
N GLU A 356 42.53 -0.68 0.14
CA GLU A 356 41.83 0.42 -0.53
C GLU A 356 40.42 0.68 0.05
N HIS A 357 39.73 -0.32 0.63
CA HIS A 357 38.30 -0.22 0.96
C HIS A 357 37.91 -0.46 2.44
N GLU A 358 38.80 -0.97 3.29
CA GLU A 358 38.51 -1.14 4.72
C GLU A 358 38.39 0.22 5.42
N SER A 359 37.32 0.41 6.22
CA SER A 359 37.24 1.53 7.16
C SER A 359 38.11 1.22 8.38
N TYR A 360 38.97 2.15 8.79
CA TYR A 360 39.80 1.98 9.98
C TYR A 360 40.09 3.29 10.70
N LEU A 361 40.51 3.15 11.95
CA LEU A 361 40.74 4.22 12.91
C LEU A 361 41.95 3.87 13.79
N ASP A 362 43.03 4.62 13.65
CA ASP A 362 44.28 4.44 14.40
C ASP A 362 44.28 5.41 15.59
N LEU A 363 44.08 4.90 16.82
CA LEU A 363 43.95 5.68 18.05
C LEU A 363 45.19 5.58 18.94
N GLN A 364 45.62 6.70 19.55
CA GLN A 364 46.66 6.65 20.58
C GLN A 364 46.07 6.07 21.87
N PRO A 365 46.61 4.96 22.43
CA PRO A 365 45.92 4.18 23.45
C PRO A 365 45.88 4.84 24.84
N THR A 366 46.79 5.75 25.13
CA THR A 366 46.83 6.47 26.42
C THR A 366 45.77 7.57 26.47
N THR A 367 45.60 8.34 25.39
CA THR A 367 44.79 9.56 25.35
C THR A 367 43.45 9.42 24.62
N GLY A 368 43.24 8.35 23.85
CA GLY A 368 42.03 8.15 23.04
C GLY A 368 41.97 9.03 21.78
N VAL A 369 43.02 9.79 21.47
CA VAL A 369 43.04 10.73 20.34
C VAL A 369 43.26 10.00 19.01
N PRO A 370 42.42 10.24 17.97
CA PRO A 370 42.67 9.74 16.63
C PRO A 370 43.93 10.32 15.97
N ILE A 371 44.83 9.45 15.53
CA ILE A 371 46.09 9.79 14.86
C ILE A 371 45.92 9.72 13.33
N ARG A 372 45.15 8.73 12.86
CA ARG A 372 44.71 8.59 11.48
C ARG A 372 43.34 7.95 11.45
N ALA A 373 42.43 8.47 10.64
CA ALA A 373 41.11 7.89 10.40
C ALA A 373 40.88 7.80 8.89
N CYS A 374 40.33 6.67 8.43
CA CYS A 374 39.88 6.45 7.07
C CYS A 374 38.48 5.84 7.13
N LYS A 375 37.46 6.69 7.05
CA LYS A 375 36.05 6.30 7.12
C LYS A 375 35.50 6.20 5.69
N ARG A 376 35.17 4.97 5.29
CA ARG A 376 34.85 4.60 3.91
C ARG A 376 33.46 3.97 3.80
N ALA A 377 32.60 4.54 2.97
CA ALA A 377 31.23 4.06 2.79
C ALA A 377 30.77 4.21 1.33
N GLN A 378 30.05 3.21 0.81
CA GLN A 378 29.52 3.18 -0.55
C GLN A 378 28.00 3.33 -0.55
N LEU A 379 27.53 4.29 -1.35
CA LEU A 379 26.13 4.52 -1.66
C LEU A 379 25.71 3.61 -2.83
N ASN A 380 24.65 2.83 -2.61
CA ASN A 380 24.04 1.96 -3.61
C ASN A 380 22.52 2.16 -3.62
N MET A 381 21.85 1.63 -4.64
CA MET A 381 20.39 1.67 -4.76
C MET A 381 19.83 0.36 -5.30
N ILE A 382 18.69 -0.08 -4.76
CA ILE A 382 18.02 -1.32 -5.20
C ILE A 382 17.31 -1.07 -6.53
N LEU A 383 17.77 -1.70 -7.59
CA LEU A 383 17.09 -1.72 -8.89
C LEU A 383 16.33 -3.05 -9.05
N LYS A 384 15.14 -3.00 -9.65
CA LYS A 384 14.26 -4.15 -9.88
C LYS A 384 13.27 -3.81 -11.00
N ARG A 385 12.74 -4.83 -11.70
CA ARG A 385 11.53 -4.69 -12.52
C ARG A 385 10.37 -4.10 -11.71
N VAL A 386 9.69 -3.09 -12.27
CA VAL A 386 8.46 -2.50 -11.71
C VAL A 386 7.32 -2.70 -12.70
N GLN A 387 6.26 -3.37 -12.26
CA GLN A 387 5.03 -3.52 -13.06
C GLN A 387 4.41 -2.13 -13.31
N GLY A 388 4.02 -1.85 -14.56
CA GLY A 388 3.62 -0.52 -15.03
C GLY A 388 4.73 0.25 -15.77
N PHE A 389 6.00 -0.17 -15.66
CA PHE A 389 7.14 0.48 -16.33
C PHE A 389 7.79 -0.46 -17.35
N PRO A 390 7.37 -0.46 -18.64
CA PRO A 390 7.86 -1.40 -19.65
C PRO A 390 9.38 -1.41 -19.83
N LYS A 391 10.02 -0.23 -19.75
CA LYS A 391 11.49 -0.09 -19.80
C LYS A 391 12.22 -0.92 -18.73
N THR A 392 11.58 -1.26 -17.60
CA THR A 392 12.19 -2.07 -16.53
C THR A 392 11.92 -3.59 -16.67
N LYS A 393 11.21 -4.04 -17.71
CA LYS A 393 10.72 -5.43 -17.85
C LYS A 393 11.80 -6.50 -17.71
N ASN A 394 13.01 -6.23 -18.18
CA ASN A 394 14.11 -7.19 -18.20
C ASN A 394 15.10 -7.00 -17.02
N ILE A 395 14.88 -6.01 -16.14
CA ILE A 395 15.79 -5.69 -15.03
C ILE A 395 15.59 -6.69 -13.88
N THR A 396 16.61 -7.50 -13.62
CA THR A 396 16.70 -8.38 -12.45
C THR A 396 16.93 -7.56 -11.17
N LYS A 397 16.53 -8.09 -10.00
CA LYS A 397 16.76 -7.41 -8.72
C LYS A 397 18.25 -7.36 -8.40
N THR A 398 18.83 -6.16 -8.33
CA THR A 398 20.26 -5.95 -8.03
C THR A 398 20.45 -4.76 -7.07
N ILE A 399 21.63 -4.69 -6.44
CA ILE A 399 22.07 -3.56 -5.62
C ILE A 399 23.13 -2.81 -6.42
N PHE A 400 22.76 -1.67 -6.99
CA PHE A 400 23.56 -0.95 -7.98
C PHE A 400 24.39 0.15 -7.30
N PRO A 401 25.72 0.16 -7.46
CA PRO A 401 26.61 1.13 -6.83
C PRO A 401 26.52 2.50 -7.55
N ILE A 402 26.53 3.58 -6.78
CA ILE A 402 26.42 4.96 -7.29
C ILE A 402 27.76 5.69 -7.11
N MET A 403 28.22 5.75 -5.86
CA MET A 403 29.53 6.30 -5.49
C MET A 403 30.00 5.72 -4.16
N PHE A 404 31.28 5.85 -3.83
CA PHE A 404 31.76 5.74 -2.47
C PHE A 404 32.51 6.99 -2.02
N VAL A 405 32.57 7.20 -0.71
CA VAL A 405 33.31 8.28 -0.07
C VAL A 405 34.45 7.72 0.76
N ASN A 406 35.56 8.45 0.82
CA ASN A 406 36.69 8.22 1.72
C ASN A 406 36.91 9.52 2.52
N GLU A 407 36.47 9.57 3.78
CA GLU A 407 36.79 10.65 4.71
C GLU A 407 38.11 10.30 5.40
N MET A 408 39.19 11.00 5.04
CA MET A 408 40.52 10.82 5.59
C MET A 408 40.95 11.99 6.47
N ALA A 409 41.32 11.66 7.71
CA ALA A 409 42.03 12.55 8.62
C ALA A 409 43.36 11.92 9.01
N THR A 410 44.41 12.73 9.18
CA THR A 410 45.70 12.29 9.74
C THR A 410 46.33 13.49 10.42
N ILE A 411 46.91 13.27 11.60
CA ILE A 411 47.59 14.31 12.36
C ILE A 411 48.68 14.98 11.50
N ASP A 412 48.74 16.31 11.53
CA ASP A 412 49.80 17.07 10.86
C ASP A 412 51.16 16.88 11.57
N ASP A 413 52.24 17.35 10.96
CA ASP A 413 53.60 17.09 11.46
C ASP A 413 53.97 17.90 12.70
N GLU A 414 53.31 19.04 12.95
CA GLU A 414 53.51 19.86 14.14
C GLU A 414 52.75 19.27 15.34
N SER A 415 51.45 19.01 15.19
CA SER A 415 50.64 18.31 16.20
C SER A 415 51.23 16.95 16.54
N ALA A 416 51.80 16.23 15.56
CA ALA A 416 52.50 14.98 15.81
C ALA A 416 53.81 15.19 16.60
N ALA A 417 54.55 16.28 16.37
CA ALA A 417 55.73 16.62 17.16
C ALA A 417 55.38 16.99 18.60
N GLN A 418 54.32 17.78 18.80
CA GLN A 418 53.77 18.12 20.11
C GLN A 418 53.31 16.86 20.85
N MET A 419 52.55 15.97 20.20
CA MET A 419 52.11 14.73 20.84
C MET A 419 53.28 13.80 21.18
N ARG A 420 54.30 13.69 20.32
CA ARG A 420 55.52 12.91 20.64
C ARG A 420 56.23 13.46 21.88
N SER A 421 56.34 14.78 22.07
CA SER A 421 56.99 15.35 23.26
C SER A 421 56.18 15.14 24.55
N LEU A 422 54.84 15.27 24.49
CA LEU A 422 53.94 14.97 25.60
C LEU A 422 54.05 13.49 26.04
N LEU A 423 54.03 12.56 25.09
CA LEU A 423 54.15 11.13 25.37
C LEU A 423 55.55 10.74 25.91
N LEU A 424 56.62 11.39 25.45
CA LEU A 424 57.98 11.18 25.97
C LEU A 424 58.15 11.69 27.41
N ASN A 425 57.47 12.77 27.78
CA ASN A 425 57.45 13.29 29.15
C ASN A 425 56.57 12.44 30.10
N THR A 426 55.77 11.52 29.56
CA THR A 426 54.88 10.64 30.36
C THR A 426 55.65 9.39 30.85
N PRO A 427 55.65 9.07 32.15
CA PRO A 427 56.60 8.10 32.74
C PRO A 427 56.48 6.63 32.29
N GLN A 428 55.51 6.26 31.44
CA GLN A 428 55.41 4.91 30.87
C GLN A 428 56.44 4.63 29.75
N TYR A 429 56.84 5.62 28.95
CA TYR A 429 57.65 5.37 27.74
C TYR A 429 59.01 4.73 28.04
N ASN A 430 59.61 5.04 29.21
CA ASN A 430 60.90 4.53 29.66
C ASN A 430 60.94 3.02 30.02
N ARG A 431 59.87 2.24 29.79
CA ARG A 431 59.82 0.79 30.12
C ARG A 431 59.75 -0.18 28.94
N SER A 432 59.42 0.27 27.72
CA SER A 432 59.28 -0.64 26.56
C SER A 432 60.63 -1.11 25.98
N LEU A 433 61.71 -0.35 26.15
CA LEU A 433 63.01 -0.60 25.50
C LEU A 433 63.97 -1.54 26.28
N LYS A 434 63.50 -2.68 26.79
CA LYS A 434 64.37 -3.79 27.26
C LYS A 434 63.78 -5.19 26.99
N PRO A 435 64.33 -5.96 26.04
CA PRO A 435 63.94 -7.35 25.85
C PRO A 435 64.72 -8.29 26.79
N ASN A 436 64.05 -9.22 27.50
CA ASN A 436 64.61 -10.54 27.83
C ASN A 436 63.60 -11.55 28.44
N LYS A 437 63.53 -12.72 27.78
CA LYS A 437 63.48 -14.10 28.30
C LYS A 437 62.42 -14.55 29.33
N LYS A 438 61.67 -15.57 28.88
CA LYS A 438 60.96 -16.64 29.62
C LYS A 438 61.56 -17.02 30.98
N LYS A 439 60.70 -17.25 31.97
CA LYS A 439 60.70 -18.51 32.75
C LYS A 439 59.31 -18.81 33.33
N ASN A 440 59.03 -20.09 33.57
CA ASN A 440 57.72 -20.61 33.98
C ASN A 440 57.52 -20.51 35.50
N ILE A 441 56.25 -20.40 35.94
CA ILE A 441 55.73 -21.03 37.15
C ILE A 441 54.42 -21.73 36.76
N THR A 442 54.16 -22.92 37.32
CA THR A 442 53.02 -23.79 37.04
C THR A 442 52.03 -23.83 38.20
N GLU A 443 50.79 -24.21 37.90
CA GLU A 443 49.69 -24.54 38.84
C GLU A 443 49.19 -23.34 39.70
N THR A 444 47.90 -23.11 39.86
CA THR A 444 46.82 -24.10 40.11
C THR A 444 45.67 -24.01 39.10
N ILE A 445 45.06 -25.16 38.75
CA ILE A 445 43.92 -25.28 37.82
C ILE A 445 42.90 -26.26 38.42
N PHE A 446 41.58 -25.98 38.29
CA PHE A 446 40.51 -26.88 37.78
C PHE A 446 39.07 -26.39 38.14
N PRO A 447 37.99 -26.88 37.49
CA PRO A 447 36.88 -26.02 37.06
C PRO A 447 35.50 -26.54 37.49
N ILE A 448 34.43 -25.90 37.01
CA ILE A 448 33.11 -26.55 36.88
C ILE A 448 32.45 -26.12 35.56
N MET A 449 31.94 -27.09 34.79
CA MET A 449 30.99 -26.87 33.69
C MET A 449 30.10 -28.11 33.49
N SER A 450 28.80 -28.02 33.82
CA SER A 450 27.71 -28.97 33.46
C SER A 450 27.86 -30.43 34.03
N VAL A 451 26.87 -31.34 34.09
CA VAL A 451 25.42 -31.45 33.74
C VAL A 451 24.68 -32.13 34.93
N ASN A 452 23.33 -32.23 34.89
CA ASN A 452 22.31 -33.02 35.65
C ASN A 452 22.78 -34.28 36.49
N GLU A 453 22.00 -34.89 37.41
CA GLU A 453 20.53 -35.03 37.49
C GLU A 453 19.99 -35.57 38.85
N ALA A 454 18.73 -35.23 39.18
CA ALA A 454 17.84 -35.90 40.17
C ALA A 454 18.32 -35.95 41.67
N ILE A 455 17.57 -36.36 42.72
CA ILE A 455 16.42 -37.29 42.90
C ILE A 455 15.46 -36.82 44.04
N MET A 456 14.14 -36.86 43.79
CA MET A 456 12.99 -36.97 44.77
C MET A 456 12.78 -35.85 45.82
N ASN A 457 11.59 -35.56 46.40
CA ASN A 457 10.23 -36.15 46.48
C ASN A 457 9.26 -35.01 46.99
N LYS A 458 7.92 -34.93 47.01
CA LYS A 458 6.64 -35.69 46.82
C LYS A 458 5.55 -34.63 46.41
N LEU A 459 4.31 -34.86 45.93
CA LEU A 459 3.52 -36.00 45.41
C LEU A 459 2.28 -35.49 44.61
N ASN A 460 1.54 -36.46 44.03
CA ASN A 460 0.22 -36.52 43.36
C ASN A 460 -0.93 -35.62 43.90
N SER A 461 -2.05 -35.38 43.19
CA SER A 461 -2.72 -36.11 42.08
C SER A 461 -3.49 -35.14 41.14
N TYR A 462 -4.34 -35.47 40.14
CA TYR A 462 -5.05 -36.70 39.71
C TYR A 462 -5.30 -36.71 38.15
N SER A 463 -6.25 -37.53 37.65
CA SER A 463 -6.58 -37.78 36.23
C SER A 463 -7.60 -36.77 35.63
N PHE A 464 -7.74 -36.51 34.31
CA PHE A 464 -7.37 -37.17 33.03
C PHE A 464 -8.46 -38.06 32.36
N PHE A 465 -8.68 -37.83 31.05
CA PHE A 465 -9.32 -38.66 30.00
C PHE A 465 -10.85 -38.78 29.77
N LEU A 466 -11.35 -37.98 28.82
CA LEU A 466 -11.88 -38.37 27.48
C LEU A 466 -12.86 -39.56 27.25
N ARG A 467 -13.98 -39.18 26.59
CA ARG A 467 -14.63 -39.76 25.38
C ARG A 467 -15.72 -40.88 25.44
N THR A 468 -16.89 -40.49 24.89
CA THR A 468 -17.85 -41.25 24.03
C THR A 468 -18.51 -42.54 24.52
N LEU A 469 -19.85 -42.52 24.57
CA LEU A 469 -20.74 -43.22 23.61
C LEU A 469 -22.20 -42.70 23.77
N TRP A 470 -23.12 -43.15 22.90
CA TRP A 470 -24.55 -42.73 22.80
C TRP A 470 -24.77 -41.24 22.46
N GLY A 471 -25.33 -40.85 21.31
CA GLY A 471 -25.75 -41.65 20.14
C GLY A 471 -27.25 -41.91 20.07
N PHE A 472 -28.04 -40.86 19.77
CA PHE A 472 -29.38 -40.98 19.19
C PHE A 472 -29.59 -39.91 18.11
N LYS A 473 -30.19 -40.31 16.98
CA LYS A 473 -30.84 -39.40 16.03
C LYS A 473 -32.31 -39.32 16.43
N ASP A 474 -32.96 -38.18 16.20
CA ASP A 474 -34.37 -38.21 15.80
C ASP A 474 -34.77 -36.95 15.01
N PRO A 475 -35.08 -37.04 13.70
CA PRO A 475 -35.69 -35.97 12.94
C PRO A 475 -37.22 -36.09 12.99
N LEU A 476 -37.88 -35.26 13.79
CA LEU A 476 -39.35 -35.27 13.88
C LEU A 476 -39.98 -34.78 12.57
N LEU A 477 -40.53 -35.74 11.82
CA LEU A 477 -41.23 -35.53 10.55
C LEU A 477 -42.44 -34.61 10.70
N THR A 478 -42.64 -33.76 9.70
CA THR A 478 -43.83 -32.92 9.54
C THR A 478 -45.09 -33.77 9.39
N LYS A 479 -46.08 -33.55 10.26
CA LYS A 479 -47.42 -34.12 10.09
C LYS A 479 -48.19 -33.34 9.02
N VAL A 480 -48.13 -33.82 7.78
CA VAL A 480 -49.08 -33.42 6.74
C VAL A 480 -50.41 -34.11 7.03
N HIS A 481 -51.50 -33.34 7.18
CA HIS A 481 -52.86 -33.87 7.18
C HIS A 481 -53.37 -33.97 5.73
N PRO A 482 -53.87 -35.14 5.26
CA PRO A 482 -54.38 -35.27 3.90
C PRO A 482 -55.74 -34.59 3.74
N THR A 483 -55.83 -33.58 2.88
CA THR A 483 -57.06 -32.85 2.57
C THR A 483 -57.64 -33.28 1.21
N LYS A 484 -58.68 -34.12 1.23
CA LYS A 484 -59.59 -34.48 0.11
C LYS A 484 -58.93 -34.87 -1.25
N PRO A 485 -59.04 -36.13 -1.69
CA PRO A 485 -58.52 -36.59 -2.99
C PRO A 485 -58.99 -35.82 -4.23
N GLU A 486 -60.18 -35.20 -4.18
CA GLU A 486 -60.76 -34.40 -5.28
C GLU A 486 -59.95 -33.11 -5.59
N VAL A 487 -59.08 -32.67 -4.67
CA VAL A 487 -58.24 -31.48 -4.85
C VAL A 487 -56.88 -31.85 -5.46
N ASP A 488 -56.27 -32.94 -4.97
CA ASP A 488 -54.94 -33.39 -5.38
C ASP A 488 -54.86 -33.73 -6.88
N GLU A 489 -55.92 -34.28 -7.48
CA GLU A 489 -55.95 -34.60 -8.91
C GLU A 489 -55.95 -33.33 -9.79
N TYR A 490 -56.65 -32.27 -9.37
CA TYR A 490 -56.65 -30.99 -10.09
C TYR A 490 -55.32 -30.23 -9.92
N PHE A 491 -54.74 -30.27 -8.71
CA PHE A 491 -53.41 -29.70 -8.44
C PHE A 491 -52.30 -30.43 -9.20
N GLY A 492 -52.35 -31.77 -9.27
CA GLY A 492 -51.40 -32.59 -10.01
C GLY A 492 -51.47 -32.39 -11.53
N LEU A 493 -52.62 -31.99 -12.07
CA LEU A 493 -52.76 -31.56 -13.47
C LEU A 493 -52.15 -30.16 -13.69
N MET A 494 -52.53 -29.15 -12.89
CA MET A 494 -51.95 -27.80 -13.02
C MET A 494 -50.43 -27.78 -12.86
N TRP A 495 -49.87 -28.53 -11.90
CA TRP A 495 -48.42 -28.61 -11.68
C TRP A 495 -47.70 -29.13 -12.93
N LYS A 496 -48.24 -30.13 -13.63
CA LYS A 496 -47.67 -30.65 -14.88
C LYS A 496 -47.72 -29.66 -16.04
N GLU A 497 -48.73 -28.79 -16.11
CA GLU A 497 -48.81 -27.76 -17.15
C GLU A 497 -47.87 -26.56 -16.89
N VAL A 498 -47.60 -26.24 -15.63
CA VAL A 498 -46.72 -25.12 -15.22
C VAL A 498 -45.24 -25.54 -15.06
N THR A 499 -44.89 -26.82 -15.15
CA THR A 499 -43.47 -27.25 -15.06
C THR A 499 -42.70 -26.97 -16.37
N LEU A 500 -41.45 -26.49 -16.28
CA LEU A 500 -40.58 -26.32 -17.46
C LEU A 500 -40.14 -27.68 -18.02
N THR A 501 -40.76 -28.11 -19.12
CA THR A 501 -40.34 -29.27 -19.92
C THR A 501 -40.50 -28.92 -21.40
N GLU A 502 -39.79 -29.59 -22.31
CA GLU A 502 -39.88 -29.34 -23.77
C GLU A 502 -41.30 -29.50 -24.36
N LYS A 503 -42.25 -30.02 -23.59
CA LYS A 503 -43.64 -30.30 -23.99
C LYS A 503 -44.68 -29.42 -23.28
N SER A 504 -44.30 -28.59 -22.32
CA SER A 504 -45.24 -27.70 -21.63
C SER A 504 -45.44 -26.39 -22.39
N GLN A 505 -46.64 -25.83 -22.32
CA GLN A 505 -46.95 -24.57 -23.02
C GLN A 505 -46.17 -23.39 -22.45
N VAL A 506 -45.82 -23.44 -21.15
CA VAL A 506 -44.98 -22.42 -20.50
C VAL A 506 -43.54 -22.39 -21.02
N TYR A 507 -43.01 -23.50 -21.56
CA TYR A 507 -41.62 -23.58 -21.99
C TYR A 507 -41.29 -22.66 -23.17
N GLU A 508 -42.15 -22.60 -24.20
CA GLU A 508 -41.88 -21.71 -25.35
C GLU A 508 -42.09 -20.22 -25.00
N SER A 509 -43.00 -19.90 -24.06
CA SER A 509 -43.13 -18.53 -23.52
C SER A 509 -41.94 -18.13 -22.62
N TRP A 510 -41.43 -19.05 -21.82
CA TRP A 510 -40.19 -18.88 -21.06
C TRP A 510 -38.97 -18.74 -21.98
N LYS A 511 -38.91 -19.51 -23.06
CA LYS A 511 -37.79 -19.49 -24.01
C LYS A 511 -37.81 -18.25 -24.89
N ASN A 512 -38.99 -17.81 -25.35
CA ASN A 512 -39.19 -16.68 -26.24
C ASN A 512 -40.14 -15.65 -25.59
N PRO A 513 -39.70 -14.93 -24.53
CA PRO A 513 -40.55 -14.01 -23.80
C PRO A 513 -41.00 -12.81 -24.66
N PRO A 514 -42.17 -12.21 -24.37
CA PRO A 514 -42.64 -11.02 -25.09
C PRO A 514 -41.68 -9.84 -24.86
N PRO A 515 -41.45 -8.99 -25.89
CA PRO A 515 -40.44 -7.93 -25.81
C PRO A 515 -40.84 -6.82 -24.83
N SER A 516 -39.92 -6.46 -23.93
CA SER A 516 -40.08 -5.33 -23.00
C SER A 516 -39.66 -4.01 -23.65
N TYR A 517 -39.98 -2.90 -22.98
CA TYR A 517 -39.45 -1.57 -23.29
C TYR A 517 -38.54 -1.12 -22.16
N LEU A 518 -37.30 -0.73 -22.48
CA LEU A 518 -36.32 -0.18 -21.57
C LEU A 518 -36.14 1.30 -21.87
N GLU A 519 -36.51 2.14 -20.91
CA GLU A 519 -36.53 3.59 -21.02
C GLU A 519 -35.42 4.20 -20.15
N TYR A 520 -34.53 4.99 -20.76
CA TYR A 520 -33.45 5.68 -20.05
C TYR A 520 -33.82 7.15 -19.78
N TYR A 521 -33.58 7.61 -18.55
CA TYR A 521 -33.80 8.98 -18.09
C TYR A 521 -32.52 9.55 -17.46
N PHE A 522 -31.93 10.56 -18.07
CA PHE A 522 -30.66 11.15 -17.67
C PHE A 522 -30.82 12.38 -16.77
N PHE A 523 -29.91 12.56 -15.82
CA PHE A 523 -29.81 13.77 -15.01
C PHE A 523 -28.77 14.73 -15.61
N ASN A 524 -29.22 15.61 -16.49
CA ASN A 524 -28.36 16.60 -17.15
C ASN A 524 -27.98 17.72 -16.18
N VAL A 525 -26.68 17.90 -15.92
CA VAL A 525 -26.16 18.87 -14.95
C VAL A 525 -26.25 20.28 -15.51
N THR A 526 -26.93 21.19 -14.82
CA THR A 526 -27.16 22.56 -15.32
C THR A 526 -26.09 23.57 -14.88
N ASN A 527 -25.49 23.39 -13.70
CA ASN A 527 -24.61 24.38 -13.05
C ASN A 527 -23.23 23.84 -12.59
N PRO A 528 -22.47 23.09 -13.42
CA PRO A 528 -21.25 22.39 -12.98
C PRO A 528 -20.22 23.32 -12.31
N GLU A 529 -19.99 24.52 -12.86
CA GLU A 529 -19.07 25.51 -12.27
C GLU A 529 -19.44 25.91 -10.84
N VAL A 530 -20.74 26.00 -10.54
CA VAL A 530 -21.24 26.34 -9.20
C VAL A 530 -20.94 25.20 -8.23
N PHE A 531 -21.14 23.95 -8.64
CA PHE A 531 -20.77 22.78 -7.85
C PHE A 531 -19.25 22.67 -7.66
N MET A 532 -18.46 22.89 -8.72
CA MET A 532 -17.00 22.90 -8.68
C MET A 532 -16.43 23.99 -7.74
N ALA A 533 -17.12 25.12 -7.63
CA ALA A 533 -16.80 26.18 -6.66
C ALA A 533 -17.17 25.84 -5.20
N GLY A 534 -17.99 24.81 -4.97
CA GLY A 534 -18.49 24.37 -3.65
C GLY A 534 -19.95 24.70 -3.36
N GLY A 535 -20.70 25.21 -4.35
CA GLY A 535 -22.14 25.41 -4.27
C GLY A 535 -22.95 24.12 -4.47
N LYS A 536 -24.28 24.22 -4.39
CA LYS A 536 -25.20 23.09 -4.58
C LYS A 536 -25.29 22.72 -6.07
N ALA A 537 -25.30 21.42 -6.37
CA ALA A 537 -25.55 20.93 -7.72
C ALA A 537 -27.04 20.99 -8.09
N SER A 538 -27.33 21.28 -9.34
CA SER A 538 -28.67 21.29 -9.91
C SER A 538 -28.70 20.46 -11.20
N VAL A 539 -29.70 19.60 -11.34
CA VAL A 539 -29.88 18.71 -12.50
C VAL A 539 -31.26 18.88 -13.12
N LYS A 540 -31.39 18.51 -14.40
CA LYS A 540 -32.66 18.41 -15.11
C LYS A 540 -32.79 17.01 -15.72
N GLN A 541 -33.91 16.35 -15.44
CA GLN A 541 -34.26 15.07 -16.06
C GLN A 541 -34.48 15.24 -17.58
N ILE A 542 -33.93 14.32 -18.38
CA ILE A 542 -34.15 14.23 -19.83
C ILE A 542 -34.42 12.76 -20.20
N GLY A 543 -35.56 12.50 -20.83
CA GLY A 543 -35.99 11.18 -21.26
C GLY A 543 -37.51 11.12 -21.44
N PRO A 544 -38.07 9.95 -21.80
CA PRO A 544 -37.35 8.70 -22.00
C PRO A 544 -36.57 8.67 -23.32
N TYR A 545 -35.49 7.89 -23.33
CA TYR A 545 -34.92 7.30 -24.55
C TYR A 545 -35.26 5.82 -24.56
N THR A 546 -36.11 5.40 -25.48
CA THR A 546 -36.82 4.14 -25.39
C THR A 546 -36.25 3.10 -26.34
N TYR A 547 -35.90 1.95 -25.81
CA TYR A 547 -35.43 0.80 -26.57
C TYR A 547 -36.38 -0.38 -26.35
N ARG A 548 -36.86 -1.00 -27.43
CA ARG A 548 -37.47 -2.33 -27.34
C ARG A 548 -36.36 -3.34 -27.08
N VAL A 549 -36.53 -4.16 -26.04
CA VAL A 549 -35.63 -5.26 -25.73
C VAL A 549 -36.20 -6.54 -26.32
N HIS A 550 -35.40 -7.23 -27.13
CA HIS A 550 -35.68 -8.61 -27.53
C HIS A 550 -34.72 -9.54 -26.80
N SER A 551 -35.27 -10.56 -26.15
CA SER A 551 -34.51 -11.59 -25.46
C SER A 551 -35.07 -12.97 -25.83
N SER A 552 -34.18 -13.95 -25.91
CA SER A 552 -34.50 -15.33 -26.24
C SER A 552 -33.52 -16.24 -25.51
N ARG A 553 -34.00 -17.25 -24.80
CA ARG A 553 -33.14 -18.17 -24.05
C ARG A 553 -32.46 -19.15 -25.01
N GLU A 554 -31.13 -19.09 -25.05
CA GLU A 554 -30.27 -19.84 -25.97
C GLU A 554 -29.50 -20.95 -25.25
N ASN A 555 -28.99 -21.92 -26.03
CA ASN A 555 -28.26 -23.11 -25.55
C ASN A 555 -29.01 -23.89 -24.44
N VAL A 556 -30.34 -23.86 -24.47
CA VAL A 556 -31.21 -24.45 -23.45
C VAL A 556 -30.95 -25.95 -23.33
N THR A 557 -30.51 -26.38 -22.14
CA THR A 557 -30.06 -27.75 -21.89
C THR A 557 -30.65 -28.26 -20.57
N PHE A 558 -31.44 -29.33 -20.63
CA PHE A 558 -32.00 -29.96 -19.41
C PHE A 558 -30.95 -30.80 -18.68
N LEU A 559 -30.90 -30.66 -17.37
CA LEU A 559 -29.92 -31.27 -16.47
C LEU A 559 -30.63 -32.11 -15.40
N GLU A 560 -29.88 -32.99 -14.71
CA GLU A 560 -30.38 -33.78 -13.56
C GLU A 560 -31.70 -34.55 -13.87
N ASN A 561 -31.82 -35.15 -15.06
CA ASN A 561 -33.03 -35.81 -15.58
C ASN A 561 -34.26 -34.91 -15.74
N GLY A 562 -34.08 -33.59 -15.91
CA GLY A 562 -35.15 -32.62 -16.18
C GLY A 562 -35.60 -31.81 -14.96
N THR A 563 -34.96 -31.97 -13.81
CA THR A 563 -35.25 -31.17 -12.60
C THR A 563 -34.65 -29.76 -12.65
N LYS A 564 -33.67 -29.55 -13.55
CA LYS A 564 -33.01 -28.28 -13.83
C LYS A 564 -32.85 -28.03 -15.32
N VAL A 565 -32.69 -26.76 -15.68
CA VAL A 565 -32.43 -26.30 -17.05
C VAL A 565 -31.35 -25.22 -17.06
N TYR A 566 -30.29 -25.43 -17.83
CA TYR A 566 -29.28 -24.42 -18.16
C TYR A 566 -29.77 -23.57 -19.33
N ALA A 567 -29.52 -22.27 -19.30
CA ALA A 567 -29.75 -21.36 -20.44
C ALA A 567 -28.84 -20.13 -20.40
N LEU A 568 -28.54 -19.60 -21.59
CA LEU A 568 -28.06 -18.23 -21.78
C LEU A 568 -29.24 -17.30 -22.05
N ASN A 569 -29.19 -16.06 -21.60
CA ASN A 569 -30.25 -15.06 -21.84
C ASN A 569 -29.68 -13.81 -22.55
N PRO A 570 -29.34 -13.89 -23.85
CA PRO A 570 -28.91 -12.73 -24.63
C PRO A 570 -30.02 -11.70 -24.81
N LYS A 571 -29.65 -10.41 -24.72
CA LYS A 571 -30.55 -9.27 -24.93
C LYS A 571 -30.06 -8.41 -26.08
N THR A 572 -30.97 -8.06 -26.99
CA THR A 572 -30.74 -7.06 -28.05
C THR A 572 -31.63 -5.84 -27.84
N PHE A 573 -31.12 -4.66 -28.15
CA PHE A 573 -31.77 -3.38 -27.86
C PHE A 573 -31.98 -2.61 -29.16
N VAL A 574 -33.25 -2.34 -29.50
CA VAL A 574 -33.66 -1.65 -30.72
C VAL A 574 -34.30 -0.33 -30.34
N PHE A 575 -33.74 0.79 -30.78
CA PHE A 575 -34.26 2.14 -30.47
C PHE A 575 -35.66 2.35 -31.07
N VAL A 576 -36.53 3.07 -30.36
CA VAL A 576 -37.93 3.34 -30.72
C VAL A 576 -38.16 4.86 -30.70
N PRO A 577 -38.01 5.56 -31.84
CA PRO A 577 -38.12 7.01 -31.91
C PRO A 577 -39.48 7.54 -31.44
N GLU A 578 -40.57 6.83 -31.76
CA GLU A 578 -41.95 7.26 -31.52
C GLU A 578 -42.35 7.19 -30.03
N LYS A 579 -41.52 6.54 -29.21
CA LYS A 579 -41.63 6.48 -27.74
C LYS A 579 -40.52 7.26 -27.03
N SER A 580 -39.73 8.05 -27.74
CA SER A 580 -38.57 8.76 -27.18
C SER A 580 -38.76 10.28 -27.26
N ILE A 581 -38.12 11.01 -26.35
CA ILE A 581 -38.20 12.48 -26.32
C ILE A 581 -37.43 13.15 -27.48
N GLY A 582 -36.42 12.47 -28.02
CA GLY A 582 -35.56 12.93 -29.10
C GLY A 582 -34.62 11.83 -29.60
N ASP A 583 -33.69 12.17 -30.50
CA ASP A 583 -32.71 11.23 -31.06
C ASP A 583 -31.47 11.15 -30.15
N PRO A 584 -31.14 9.98 -29.57
CA PRO A 584 -29.98 9.85 -28.69
C PRO A 584 -28.64 10.10 -29.39
N GLN A 585 -28.55 10.04 -30.73
CA GLN A 585 -27.34 10.40 -31.48
C GLN A 585 -27.12 11.91 -31.60
N VAL A 586 -28.16 12.72 -31.34
CA VAL A 586 -28.12 14.19 -31.45
C VAL A 586 -28.26 14.86 -30.08
N ASP A 587 -29.10 14.30 -29.20
CA ASP A 587 -29.37 14.85 -27.88
C ASP A 587 -28.16 14.75 -26.95
N ILE A 588 -27.76 15.90 -26.41
CA ILE A 588 -26.56 16.06 -25.59
C ILE A 588 -26.92 16.04 -24.10
N VAL A 589 -26.24 15.20 -23.34
CA VAL A 589 -26.24 15.19 -21.87
C VAL A 589 -24.88 15.65 -21.35
N ARG A 590 -24.89 16.56 -20.36
CA ARG A 590 -23.74 16.86 -19.52
C ARG A 590 -23.87 16.07 -18.22
N THR A 591 -22.96 15.14 -18.00
CA THR A 591 -22.94 14.24 -16.84
C THR A 591 -21.53 14.11 -16.28
N VAL A 592 -21.34 13.31 -15.23
CA VAL A 592 -20.02 13.13 -14.62
C VAL A 592 -19.13 12.24 -15.51
N ASN A 593 -17.84 12.54 -15.61
CA ASN A 593 -16.87 11.66 -16.28
C ASN A 593 -16.58 10.44 -15.39
N ILE A 594 -17.19 9.30 -15.73
CA ILE A 594 -17.14 8.06 -14.92
C ILE A 594 -15.76 7.39 -14.96
N PRO A 595 -15.05 7.24 -16.11
CA PRO A 595 -13.66 6.78 -16.13
C PRO A 595 -12.74 7.60 -15.22
N PHE A 596 -12.83 8.93 -15.31
CA PHE A 596 -12.06 9.84 -14.45
C PHE A 596 -12.39 9.63 -12.96
N VAL A 597 -13.67 9.67 -12.58
CA VAL A 597 -14.07 9.56 -11.17
C VAL A 597 -13.75 8.18 -10.56
N THR A 598 -13.77 7.13 -11.37
CA THR A 598 -13.33 5.78 -10.95
C THR A 598 -11.87 5.77 -10.52
N ILE A 599 -10.97 6.29 -11.36
CA ILE A 599 -9.53 6.40 -11.05
C ILE A 599 -9.30 7.35 -9.86
N MET A 600 -10.06 8.44 -9.79
CA MET A 600 -9.99 9.42 -8.70
C MET A 600 -10.41 8.87 -7.34
N ASN A 601 -11.32 7.89 -7.29
CA ASN A 601 -11.80 7.30 -6.03
C ASN A 601 -10.74 6.42 -5.36
N GLU A 602 -9.79 5.86 -6.11
CA GLU A 602 -8.65 5.12 -5.57
C GLU A 602 -7.62 6.03 -4.87
N LEU A 603 -7.38 7.21 -5.45
CA LEU A 603 -6.29 8.14 -5.07
C LEU A 603 -6.20 8.54 -3.59
N PRO A 604 -7.28 8.68 -2.81
CA PRO A 604 -7.22 9.04 -1.39
C PRO A 604 -6.37 8.14 -0.50
N SER A 605 -5.94 6.96 -0.98
CA SER A 605 -5.15 5.97 -0.23
C SER A 605 -3.63 6.02 -0.42
N TYR A 606 -3.08 6.85 -1.32
CA TYR A 606 -1.65 6.78 -1.71
C TYR A 606 -0.75 7.89 -1.17
N SER A 607 0.57 7.80 -1.37
CA SER A 607 1.50 8.88 -1.01
C SER A 607 1.15 10.19 -1.73
N PHE A 608 1.40 11.34 -1.10
CA PHE A 608 1.09 12.67 -1.66
C PHE A 608 1.68 12.82 -3.07
N PHE A 609 2.92 12.39 -3.23
CA PHE A 609 3.71 12.44 -4.46
C PHE A 609 2.95 11.86 -5.66
N LEU A 610 2.37 10.67 -5.48
CA LEU A 610 1.74 9.92 -6.57
C LEU A 610 0.37 10.48 -6.95
N ARG A 611 -0.42 10.97 -5.98
CA ARG A 611 -1.66 11.70 -6.26
C ARG A 611 -1.40 12.94 -7.13
N THR A 612 -0.30 13.63 -6.83
CA THR A 612 0.11 14.86 -7.52
C THR A 612 0.55 14.57 -8.95
N ILE A 613 1.34 13.51 -9.21
CA ILE A 613 1.65 13.09 -10.59
C ILE A 613 0.39 12.71 -11.37
N VAL A 614 -0.51 11.92 -10.80
CA VAL A 614 -1.77 11.56 -11.48
C VAL A 614 -2.59 12.82 -11.77
N SER A 615 -2.55 13.83 -10.89
CA SER A 615 -3.15 15.14 -11.16
C SER A 615 -2.47 15.90 -12.30
N MET A 616 -1.15 15.96 -12.33
CA MET A 616 -0.43 16.60 -13.44
C MET A 616 -0.77 15.96 -14.79
N TYR A 617 -0.79 14.62 -14.86
CA TYR A 617 -1.12 13.90 -16.09
C TYR A 617 -2.56 14.16 -16.54
N ILE A 618 -3.54 13.96 -15.67
CA ILE A 618 -4.95 14.11 -16.02
C ILE A 618 -5.29 15.58 -16.37
N ASN A 619 -4.71 16.56 -15.66
CA ASN A 619 -4.83 17.97 -16.03
C ASN A 619 -4.16 18.28 -17.38
N SER A 620 -3.01 17.65 -17.70
CA SER A 620 -2.32 17.84 -19.00
C SER A 620 -3.09 17.25 -20.19
N LEU A 621 -3.95 16.25 -19.96
CA LEU A 621 -4.89 15.72 -20.95
C LEU A 621 -6.16 16.57 -21.10
N GLY A 622 -6.32 17.65 -20.33
CA GLY A 622 -7.53 18.48 -20.36
C GLY A 622 -8.78 17.82 -19.77
N ILE A 623 -8.63 16.72 -19.03
CA ILE A 623 -9.76 15.95 -18.48
C ILE A 623 -10.42 16.70 -17.31
N GLU A 624 -11.73 16.57 -17.22
CA GLU A 624 -12.64 17.36 -16.37
C GLU A 624 -13.57 16.44 -15.56
N LEU A 625 -14.14 16.95 -14.45
CA LEU A 625 -15.09 16.19 -13.63
C LEU A 625 -16.39 15.89 -14.36
N PHE A 626 -16.84 16.82 -15.21
CA PHE A 626 -18.03 16.66 -16.03
C PHE A 626 -17.64 16.51 -17.50
N MET A 627 -18.37 15.67 -18.22
CA MET A 627 -18.25 15.48 -19.66
C MET A 627 -19.57 15.83 -20.34
N THR A 628 -19.49 16.34 -21.57
CA THR A 628 -20.65 16.68 -22.41
C THR A 628 -20.59 15.78 -23.64
N ARG A 629 -21.57 14.89 -23.80
CA ARG A 629 -21.61 13.81 -24.79
C ARG A 629 -23.05 13.58 -25.25
N THR A 630 -23.23 12.93 -26.39
CA THR A 630 -24.55 12.46 -26.83
C THR A 630 -25.06 11.34 -25.91
N VAL A 631 -26.38 11.17 -25.82
CA VAL A 631 -26.98 10.06 -25.06
C VAL A 631 -26.54 8.70 -25.62
N HIS A 632 -26.36 8.60 -26.94
CA HIS A 632 -25.84 7.41 -27.60
C HIS A 632 -24.42 7.07 -27.16
N GLU A 633 -23.50 8.04 -27.12
CA GLU A 633 -22.13 7.83 -26.60
C GLU A 633 -22.13 7.34 -25.14
N VAL A 634 -22.93 7.96 -24.26
CA VAL A 634 -22.93 7.62 -22.83
C VAL A 634 -23.50 6.22 -22.58
N LEU A 635 -24.47 5.76 -23.37
CA LEU A 635 -24.98 4.39 -23.32
C LEU A 635 -24.06 3.40 -24.04
N TRP A 636 -23.80 3.62 -25.33
CA TRP A 636 -23.29 2.61 -26.25
C TRP A 636 -21.82 2.76 -26.63
N GLY A 637 -21.09 3.69 -26.01
CA GLY A 637 -19.64 3.79 -26.11
C GLY A 637 -19.14 5.10 -26.72
N PHE A 638 -18.10 5.68 -26.12
CA PHE A 638 -17.19 6.64 -26.76
C PHE A 638 -15.73 6.28 -26.45
N GLU A 639 -14.83 6.62 -27.36
CA GLU A 639 -13.38 6.50 -27.15
C GLU A 639 -12.95 7.49 -26.05
N ASP A 640 -12.42 6.99 -24.93
CA ASP A 640 -11.94 7.85 -23.84
C ASP A 640 -10.41 8.09 -23.97
N PRO A 641 -9.94 9.35 -23.92
CA PRO A 641 -8.51 9.65 -24.11
C PRO A 641 -7.56 9.01 -23.08
N LEU A 642 -8.04 8.71 -21.87
CA LEU A 642 -7.24 8.06 -20.83
C LEU A 642 -7.26 6.55 -21.01
N LEU A 643 -8.43 5.96 -21.30
CA LEU A 643 -8.56 4.54 -21.60
C LEU A 643 -7.77 4.11 -22.85
N THR A 644 -7.82 4.90 -23.93
CA THR A 644 -7.05 4.64 -25.17
C THR A 644 -5.54 4.61 -24.92
N LYS A 645 -5.04 5.50 -24.06
CA LYS A 645 -3.63 5.44 -23.62
C LYS A 645 -3.37 4.19 -22.79
N LEU A 646 -4.26 3.82 -21.88
CA LEU A 646 -4.11 2.61 -21.05
C LEU A 646 -4.12 1.32 -21.90
N HIS A 647 -4.99 1.22 -22.90
CA HIS A 647 -5.02 0.12 -23.88
C HIS A 647 -3.66 -0.08 -24.54
N SER A 648 -3.01 1.01 -24.99
CA SER A 648 -1.69 0.96 -25.63
C SER A 648 -0.56 0.37 -24.75
N MET A 649 -0.73 0.34 -23.42
CA MET A 649 0.20 -0.29 -22.47
C MET A 649 -0.30 -1.62 -21.91
N LYS A 650 -1.61 -1.88 -21.94
CA LYS A 650 -2.24 -3.16 -21.58
C LYS A 650 -3.51 -3.38 -22.43
N PRO A 651 -3.43 -4.16 -23.53
CA PRO A 651 -4.56 -4.38 -24.45
C PRO A 651 -5.80 -5.08 -23.87
N GLU A 652 -5.74 -5.57 -22.63
CA GLU A 652 -6.90 -6.05 -21.88
C GLU A 652 -7.83 -4.90 -21.39
N VAL A 653 -7.33 -3.67 -21.31
CA VAL A 653 -8.13 -2.49 -20.98
C VAL A 653 -8.84 -2.05 -22.25
N ASP A 654 -10.17 -1.90 -22.20
CA ASP A 654 -10.93 -1.36 -23.33
C ASP A 654 -10.61 0.12 -23.56
N GLU A 655 -10.59 0.59 -24.81
CA GLU A 655 -10.40 2.00 -25.16
C GLU A 655 -11.72 2.80 -25.15
N TYR A 656 -12.85 2.09 -25.22
CA TYR A 656 -14.20 2.65 -25.17
C TYR A 656 -14.83 2.57 -23.77
N PHE A 657 -15.57 3.62 -23.40
CA PHE A 657 -16.46 3.63 -22.23
C PHE A 657 -17.91 3.92 -22.62
N GLY A 658 -18.85 3.13 -22.08
CA GLY A 658 -20.29 3.38 -22.15
C GLY A 658 -21.03 2.51 -21.13
N LEU A 659 -22.15 2.99 -20.60
CA LEU A 659 -22.90 2.32 -19.51
C LEU A 659 -23.46 0.95 -19.92
N MET A 660 -23.75 0.79 -21.21
CA MET A 660 -24.22 -0.43 -21.88
C MET A 660 -23.23 -0.91 -22.95
N TRP A 661 -21.97 -0.49 -22.86
CA TRP A 661 -20.92 -0.91 -23.80
C TRP A 661 -20.79 -2.44 -23.83
N LYS A 662 -20.70 -2.99 -25.04
CA LYS A 662 -20.68 -4.44 -25.30
C LYS A 662 -21.86 -5.23 -24.69
N LYS A 663 -22.98 -4.58 -24.31
CA LYS A 663 -24.18 -5.30 -23.82
C LYS A 663 -25.14 -5.75 -24.91
N ASN A 664 -25.25 -5.00 -26.02
CA ASN A 664 -26.17 -5.33 -27.11
C ASN A 664 -25.76 -6.64 -27.81
N GLY A 665 -26.67 -7.61 -27.86
CA GLY A 665 -26.39 -8.95 -28.40
C GLY A 665 -25.65 -9.88 -27.45
N THR A 666 -25.61 -9.58 -26.14
CA THR A 666 -24.91 -10.40 -25.14
C THR A 666 -25.81 -10.81 -23.98
N HIS A 667 -25.39 -11.82 -23.23
CA HIS A 667 -26.10 -12.37 -22.07
C HIS A 667 -25.56 -11.83 -20.75
N GLU A 668 -26.41 -11.81 -19.72
CA GLU A 668 -26.08 -11.29 -18.38
C GLU A 668 -25.36 -12.32 -17.48
N GLY A 669 -25.07 -13.50 -18.03
CA GLY A 669 -24.36 -14.61 -17.40
C GLY A 669 -24.93 -15.96 -17.85
N GLU A 670 -24.29 -17.02 -17.40
CA GLU A 670 -24.81 -18.39 -17.51
C GLU A 670 -25.76 -18.66 -16.35
N PHE A 671 -26.97 -19.16 -16.62
CA PHE A 671 -27.95 -19.47 -15.57
C PHE A 671 -28.33 -20.95 -15.60
N VAL A 672 -28.45 -21.53 -14.40
CA VAL A 672 -29.15 -22.82 -14.20
C VAL A 672 -30.36 -22.56 -13.33
N PHE A 673 -31.54 -22.92 -13.84
CA PHE A 673 -32.82 -22.77 -13.17
C PHE A 673 -33.39 -24.12 -12.73
N HIS A 674 -34.17 -24.13 -11.66
CA HIS A 674 -35.05 -25.25 -11.28
C HIS A 674 -36.31 -25.25 -12.16
N THR A 675 -36.70 -26.43 -12.66
CA THR A 675 -37.83 -26.54 -13.62
C THR A 675 -39.21 -26.57 -12.97
N GLY A 676 -39.27 -26.83 -11.65
CA GLY A 676 -40.52 -27.07 -10.92
C GLY A 676 -40.93 -28.55 -10.82
N GLU A 677 -40.27 -29.47 -11.53
CA GLU A 677 -40.65 -30.90 -11.62
C GLU A 677 -40.69 -31.60 -10.25
N GLN A 678 -39.73 -31.29 -9.35
CA GLN A 678 -39.71 -31.84 -7.99
C GLN A 678 -40.64 -31.10 -7.01
N ASN A 679 -40.91 -29.82 -7.26
CA ASN A 679 -41.67 -28.94 -6.37
C ASN A 679 -42.06 -27.67 -7.15
N TYR A 680 -43.35 -27.38 -7.29
CA TYR A 680 -43.82 -26.20 -8.02
C TYR A 680 -43.31 -24.88 -7.40
N LEU A 681 -43.07 -24.83 -6.08
CA LEU A 681 -42.55 -23.65 -5.39
C LEU A 681 -41.11 -23.30 -5.82
N ASP A 682 -40.38 -24.22 -6.46
CA ASP A 682 -39.02 -23.98 -6.96
C ASP A 682 -38.97 -23.63 -8.45
N TYR A 683 -40.12 -23.57 -9.14
CA TYR A 683 -40.23 -23.16 -10.54
C TYR A 683 -39.55 -21.81 -10.80
N GLY A 684 -38.57 -21.80 -11.72
CA GLY A 684 -37.86 -20.60 -12.14
C GLY A 684 -36.80 -20.08 -11.15
N LYS A 685 -36.58 -20.75 -10.01
CA LYS A 685 -35.50 -20.36 -9.07
C LYS A 685 -34.12 -20.65 -9.66
N ILE A 686 -33.16 -19.80 -9.36
CA ILE A 686 -31.76 -19.96 -9.79
C ILE A 686 -31.03 -20.95 -8.86
N ASP A 687 -30.47 -22.03 -9.42
CA ASP A 687 -29.53 -22.94 -8.72
C ASP A 687 -28.09 -22.40 -8.78
N THR A 688 -27.68 -21.84 -9.93
CA THR A 688 -26.39 -21.16 -10.10
C THR A 688 -26.47 -20.01 -11.12
N TRP A 689 -25.69 -18.97 -10.89
CA TRP A 689 -25.35 -17.94 -11.89
C TRP A 689 -23.83 -17.89 -12.08
N ASN A 690 -23.35 -17.97 -13.32
CA ASN A 690 -21.93 -18.10 -13.68
C ASN A 690 -21.20 -19.22 -12.89
N GLY A 691 -21.87 -20.36 -12.69
CA GLY A 691 -21.38 -21.49 -11.90
C GLY A 691 -21.36 -21.29 -10.38
N MET A 692 -21.73 -20.11 -9.87
CA MET A 692 -21.75 -19.78 -8.44
C MET A 692 -23.15 -19.98 -7.83
N ARG A 693 -23.20 -20.55 -6.62
CA ARG A 693 -24.44 -20.68 -5.80
C ARG A 693 -24.63 -19.53 -4.82
N GLU A 694 -23.51 -18.94 -4.39
CA GLU A 694 -23.46 -17.74 -3.57
C GLU A 694 -22.42 -16.78 -4.16
N MET A 695 -22.65 -15.48 -4.00
CA MET A 695 -21.72 -14.41 -4.37
C MET A 695 -20.49 -14.43 -3.44
N SER A 696 -19.43 -13.73 -3.82
CA SER A 696 -18.16 -13.67 -3.05
C SER A 696 -17.80 -12.26 -2.58
N TRP A 697 -18.65 -11.26 -2.84
CA TRP A 697 -18.31 -9.84 -2.71
C TRP A 697 -18.95 -9.13 -1.50
N TRP A 698 -19.92 -9.74 -0.82
CA TRP A 698 -20.48 -9.22 0.44
C TRP A 698 -19.81 -9.85 1.67
N SER A 699 -19.87 -9.16 2.82
CA SER A 699 -19.14 -9.55 4.03
C SER A 699 -19.87 -10.60 4.91
N SER A 700 -21.05 -11.07 4.49
CA SER A 700 -21.77 -12.16 5.17
C SER A 700 -22.33 -13.18 4.17
N ASN A 701 -22.35 -14.46 4.55
CA ASN A 701 -22.92 -15.53 3.73
C ASN A 701 -24.39 -15.26 3.38
N GLN A 702 -25.19 -14.74 4.32
CA GLN A 702 -26.59 -14.38 4.08
C GLN A 702 -26.74 -13.30 2.98
N SER A 703 -25.87 -12.28 3.01
CA SER A 703 -25.83 -11.25 1.97
C SER A 703 -25.40 -11.81 0.60
N ASN A 704 -24.56 -12.85 0.60
CA ASN A 704 -24.08 -13.51 -0.61
C ASN A 704 -25.07 -14.52 -1.24
N MET A 705 -26.18 -14.87 -0.58
CA MET A 705 -27.13 -15.84 -1.15
C MET A 705 -27.81 -15.33 -2.43
N ILE A 706 -27.81 -16.16 -3.48
CA ILE A 706 -28.61 -15.97 -4.69
C ILE A 706 -29.97 -16.61 -4.44
N ASN A 707 -31.01 -15.79 -4.23
CA ASN A 707 -32.33 -16.22 -3.80
C ASN A 707 -33.40 -15.87 -4.84
N GLY A 708 -34.31 -16.82 -5.08
CA GLY A 708 -35.47 -16.60 -5.94
C GLY A 708 -35.18 -16.73 -7.43
N THR A 709 -35.92 -16.00 -8.26
CA THR A 709 -35.89 -16.11 -9.72
C THR A 709 -35.12 -14.95 -10.37
N ASP A 710 -35.01 -14.94 -11.70
CA ASP A 710 -34.48 -13.79 -12.45
C ASP A 710 -35.51 -12.64 -12.63
N GLY A 711 -36.70 -12.77 -12.02
CA GLY A 711 -37.80 -11.81 -12.11
C GLY A 711 -38.68 -11.92 -13.36
N THR A 712 -38.39 -12.84 -14.28
CA THR A 712 -39.23 -13.06 -15.48
C THR A 712 -40.38 -14.03 -15.25
N VAL A 713 -40.24 -14.92 -14.27
CA VAL A 713 -41.21 -15.96 -13.91
C VAL A 713 -41.23 -16.19 -12.39
N PHE A 714 -42.37 -16.66 -11.86
CA PHE A 714 -42.60 -16.99 -10.45
C PHE A 714 -43.42 -18.27 -10.36
N HIS A 715 -43.38 -18.95 -9.21
CA HIS A 715 -44.17 -20.16 -8.99
C HIS A 715 -45.68 -19.87 -9.02
N PRO A 716 -46.51 -20.85 -9.39
CA PRO A 716 -47.97 -20.71 -9.28
C PRO A 716 -48.42 -20.66 -7.81
N LEU A 717 -49.71 -20.38 -7.62
CA LEU A 717 -50.42 -20.38 -6.33
C LEU A 717 -49.87 -19.36 -5.30
N ILE A 718 -49.56 -18.14 -5.76
CA ILE A 718 -48.97 -17.06 -4.96
C ILE A 718 -49.92 -16.58 -3.86
N ASN A 719 -49.41 -16.50 -2.64
CA ASN A 719 -50.10 -15.98 -1.46
C ASN A 719 -49.75 -14.50 -1.19
N ARG A 720 -50.57 -13.80 -0.41
CA ARG A 720 -50.34 -12.40 0.00
C ARG A 720 -49.34 -12.28 1.15
N ASP A 721 -49.20 -13.31 1.97
CA ASP A 721 -48.36 -13.30 3.17
C ASP A 721 -46.89 -13.71 2.91
N GLU A 722 -46.52 -14.03 1.66
CA GLU A 722 -45.18 -14.49 1.30
C GLU A 722 -44.29 -13.39 0.71
N LEU A 723 -42.98 -13.63 0.75
CA LEU A 723 -41.96 -12.73 0.18
C LEU A 723 -41.39 -13.36 -1.09
N LEU A 724 -41.60 -12.70 -2.23
CA LEU A 724 -41.07 -13.13 -3.52
C LEU A 724 -39.66 -12.59 -3.71
N TYR A 725 -38.67 -13.48 -3.82
CA TYR A 725 -37.27 -13.09 -4.04
C TYR A 725 -36.93 -13.03 -5.54
N ILE A 726 -36.11 -12.05 -5.90
CA ILE A 726 -35.47 -11.95 -7.22
C ILE A 726 -33.99 -11.63 -7.09
N PHE A 727 -33.18 -12.18 -7.99
CA PHE A 727 -31.76 -11.85 -8.12
C PHE A 727 -31.59 -10.61 -9.01
N ALA A 728 -31.48 -9.43 -8.40
CA ALA A 728 -31.33 -8.17 -9.11
C ALA A 728 -29.85 -7.92 -9.45
N ALA A 729 -29.40 -8.44 -10.60
CA ALA A 729 -28.02 -8.30 -11.09
C ALA A 729 -27.55 -6.83 -11.16
N ASP A 730 -28.44 -5.89 -11.48
CA ASP A 730 -28.16 -4.45 -11.48
C ASP A 730 -27.71 -3.94 -10.10
N PHE A 731 -28.33 -4.46 -9.03
CA PHE A 731 -28.02 -4.17 -7.64
C PHE A 731 -26.92 -5.10 -7.07
N CYS A 732 -26.45 -6.12 -7.80
CA CYS A 732 -25.49 -7.12 -7.33
C CYS A 732 -25.90 -7.87 -6.04
N ARG A 733 -27.21 -8.03 -5.82
CA ARG A 733 -27.77 -8.77 -4.68
C ARG A 733 -29.16 -9.32 -4.97
N SER A 734 -29.55 -10.31 -4.18
CA SER A 734 -30.94 -10.71 -4.03
C SER A 734 -31.74 -9.62 -3.30
N ILE A 735 -32.98 -9.39 -3.72
CA ILE A 735 -33.96 -8.52 -3.06
C ILE A 735 -35.31 -9.24 -2.95
N HIS A 736 -36.10 -8.89 -1.93
CA HIS A 736 -37.47 -9.39 -1.75
C HIS A 736 -38.50 -8.33 -2.15
N LEU A 737 -39.65 -8.83 -2.58
CA LEU A 737 -40.87 -8.07 -2.86
C LEU A 737 -41.96 -8.54 -1.88
N ALA A 738 -42.76 -7.61 -1.37
CA ALA A 738 -43.93 -7.90 -0.54
C ALA A 738 -45.21 -7.45 -1.24
N TYR A 739 -46.32 -8.10 -0.92
CA TYR A 739 -47.65 -7.72 -1.40
C TYR A 739 -48.03 -6.31 -0.96
N VAL A 740 -48.64 -5.54 -1.86
CA VAL A 740 -49.11 -4.16 -1.65
C VAL A 740 -50.64 -4.07 -1.76
N GLU A 741 -51.19 -4.52 -2.88
CA GLU A 741 -52.60 -4.30 -3.24
C GLU A 741 -53.10 -5.29 -4.30
N ASP A 742 -54.43 -5.49 -4.35
CA ASP A 742 -55.12 -6.16 -5.45
C ASP A 742 -55.27 -5.17 -6.61
N VAL A 743 -54.90 -5.58 -7.84
CA VAL A 743 -55.00 -4.75 -9.04
C VAL A 743 -55.68 -5.48 -10.18
N GLU A 744 -56.38 -4.74 -11.04
CA GLU A 744 -56.85 -5.25 -12.33
C GLU A 744 -56.01 -4.68 -13.48
N VAL A 745 -55.46 -5.55 -14.31
CA VAL A 745 -54.68 -5.18 -15.49
C VAL A 745 -55.29 -5.87 -16.70
N LYS A 746 -55.81 -5.08 -17.65
CA LYS A 746 -56.51 -5.58 -18.85
C LYS A 746 -57.64 -6.60 -18.54
N GLY A 747 -58.39 -6.42 -17.45
CA GLY A 747 -59.44 -7.39 -17.05
C GLY A 747 -58.91 -8.70 -16.48
N ILE A 748 -57.64 -8.76 -16.09
CA ILE A 748 -57.03 -9.86 -15.34
C ILE A 748 -56.77 -9.36 -13.91
N GLN A 749 -57.26 -10.11 -12.93
CA GLN A 749 -57.03 -9.84 -11.52
C GLN A 749 -55.64 -10.34 -11.12
N ALA A 750 -54.83 -9.46 -10.52
CA ALA A 750 -53.43 -9.68 -10.19
C ALA A 750 -53.10 -9.10 -8.81
N TYR A 751 -52.05 -9.63 -8.18
CA TYR A 751 -51.49 -9.11 -6.93
C TYR A 751 -50.27 -8.24 -7.24
N ARG A 752 -50.25 -7.01 -6.71
CA ARG A 752 -49.07 -6.15 -6.80
C ARG A 752 -48.07 -6.49 -5.72
N PHE A 753 -46.84 -6.75 -6.12
CA PHE A 753 -45.67 -6.88 -5.27
C PHE A 753 -44.69 -5.73 -5.55
N ALA A 754 -44.06 -5.19 -4.51
CA ALA A 754 -43.03 -4.14 -4.60
C ALA A 754 -41.92 -4.35 -3.56
N PRO A 755 -40.70 -3.82 -3.76
CA PRO A 755 -39.66 -3.86 -2.74
C PRO A 755 -40.07 -2.98 -1.53
N PRO A 756 -40.16 -3.55 -0.32
CA PRO A 756 -40.33 -2.74 0.88
C PRO A 756 -39.05 -1.96 1.21
N SER A 757 -39.19 -0.89 1.99
CA SER A 757 -38.07 0.01 2.31
C SER A 757 -36.98 -0.63 3.17
N ASP A 758 -37.24 -1.79 3.78
CA ASP A 758 -36.27 -2.58 4.55
C ASP A 758 -35.14 -3.15 3.67
N VAL A 759 -35.40 -3.41 2.38
CA VAL A 759 -34.44 -3.93 1.39
C VAL A 759 -33.19 -3.05 1.31
N LEU A 760 -33.37 -1.72 1.29
CA LEU A 760 -32.29 -0.73 1.21
C LEU A 760 -32.11 0.07 2.52
N MET A 761 -32.69 -0.39 3.63
CA MET A 761 -32.62 0.32 4.91
C MET A 761 -31.23 0.23 5.55
N SER A 762 -30.75 1.34 6.12
CA SER A 762 -29.48 1.41 6.85
C SER A 762 -29.41 0.33 7.94
N PRO A 763 -28.26 -0.34 8.14
CA PRO A 763 -28.12 -1.38 9.16
C PRO A 763 -28.23 -0.90 10.62
N LYS A 764 -28.30 0.42 10.85
CA LYS A 764 -28.73 0.99 12.14
C LYS A 764 -30.18 0.62 12.48
N ASN A 765 -31.02 0.44 11.47
CA ASN A 765 -32.46 0.16 11.61
C ASN A 765 -32.82 -1.26 11.14
N ASN A 766 -32.15 -1.80 10.11
CA ASN A 766 -32.27 -3.20 9.69
C ASN A 766 -30.89 -3.91 9.74
N PRO A 767 -30.47 -4.49 10.88
CA PRO A 767 -29.14 -5.09 11.04
C PRO A 767 -28.78 -6.18 10.03
N THR A 768 -29.77 -6.85 9.40
CA THR A 768 -29.51 -7.86 8.36
C THR A 768 -28.78 -7.29 7.14
N ASN A 769 -28.96 -5.99 6.85
CA ASN A 769 -28.28 -5.32 5.75
C ASN A 769 -26.79 -5.03 6.02
N ALA A 770 -26.27 -5.28 7.23
CA ALA A 770 -24.88 -4.93 7.57
C ALA A 770 -23.83 -5.64 6.70
N GLY A 771 -24.12 -6.86 6.23
CA GLY A 771 -23.23 -7.61 5.34
C GLY A 771 -23.03 -6.97 3.95
N PHE A 772 -23.92 -6.08 3.53
CA PHE A 772 -23.82 -5.32 2.28
C PHE A 772 -22.90 -4.10 2.37
N CYS A 773 -22.36 -3.76 3.56
CA CYS A 773 -21.37 -2.70 3.72
C CYS A 773 -19.96 -3.26 3.60
N VAL A 774 -19.21 -2.80 2.59
CA VAL A 774 -17.83 -3.25 2.33
C VAL A 774 -16.93 -2.03 2.04
N PRO A 775 -15.86 -1.81 2.83
CA PRO A 775 -15.45 -2.56 4.03
C PRO A 775 -16.48 -2.50 5.16
N ALA A 776 -16.38 -3.39 6.15
CA ALA A 776 -17.34 -3.49 7.24
C ALA A 776 -17.50 -2.15 7.99
N GLY A 777 -18.73 -1.65 8.07
CA GLY A 777 -19.07 -0.34 8.64
C GLY A 777 -19.16 0.82 7.63
N ASP A 778 -18.66 0.65 6.40
CA ASP A 778 -18.79 1.65 5.32
C ASP A 778 -20.18 1.57 4.67
N CYS A 779 -21.18 2.10 5.39
CA CYS A 779 -22.59 2.10 5.04
C CYS A 779 -23.07 3.52 4.71
N LEU A 780 -23.54 3.76 3.48
CA LEU A 780 -23.90 5.12 3.03
C LEU A 780 -25.15 5.70 3.70
N GLY A 781 -26.18 4.89 3.98
CA GLY A 781 -27.43 5.33 4.62
C GLY A 781 -28.63 4.43 4.28
N THR A 782 -29.82 5.03 4.14
CA THR A 782 -31.08 4.35 3.78
C THR A 782 -31.51 4.70 2.36
N GLY A 783 -31.97 3.72 1.59
CA GLY A 783 -32.44 3.86 0.19
C GLY A 783 -31.34 3.92 -0.86
N VAL A 784 -30.08 3.66 -0.47
CA VAL A 784 -28.90 3.66 -1.34
C VAL A 784 -28.05 2.42 -1.10
N HIS A 785 -27.49 1.84 -2.16
CA HIS A 785 -26.66 0.63 -2.10
C HIS A 785 -25.36 0.81 -2.88
N LYS A 786 -24.23 0.74 -2.16
CA LYS A 786 -22.88 0.88 -2.73
C LYS A 786 -22.49 -0.42 -3.45
N VAL A 787 -22.39 -0.38 -4.77
CA VAL A 787 -22.11 -1.58 -5.61
C VAL A 787 -20.66 -1.67 -6.10
N SER A 788 -19.75 -0.85 -5.56
CA SER A 788 -18.34 -0.80 -5.96
C SER A 788 -17.64 -2.16 -6.00
N VAL A 789 -18.01 -3.10 -5.12
CA VAL A 789 -17.38 -4.42 -5.02
C VAL A 789 -17.65 -5.34 -6.22
N CYS A 790 -18.79 -5.19 -6.89
CA CYS A 790 -19.12 -5.92 -8.13
C CYS A 790 -18.86 -5.11 -9.40
N ARG A 791 -18.40 -3.85 -9.26
CA ARG A 791 -18.12 -2.91 -10.37
C ARG A 791 -16.67 -2.42 -10.34
N GLU A 792 -15.74 -3.35 -10.13
CA GLU A 792 -14.28 -3.14 -10.20
C GLU A 792 -13.74 -1.95 -9.37
N GLY A 793 -14.35 -1.66 -8.21
CA GLY A 793 -13.95 -0.56 -7.33
C GLY A 793 -14.53 0.81 -7.69
N ALA A 794 -15.27 0.94 -8.80
CA ALA A 794 -15.89 2.18 -9.21
C ALA A 794 -16.86 2.71 -8.12
N PRO A 795 -16.92 4.03 -7.85
CA PRO A 795 -17.74 4.63 -6.78
C PRO A 795 -19.26 4.63 -7.07
N ILE A 796 -19.78 3.60 -7.73
CA ILE A 796 -21.17 3.48 -8.16
C ILE A 796 -22.08 3.10 -6.98
N VAL A 797 -23.24 3.76 -6.94
CA VAL A 797 -24.30 3.56 -5.94
C VAL A 797 -25.64 3.41 -6.65
N VAL A 798 -26.39 2.36 -6.34
CA VAL A 798 -27.74 2.14 -6.87
C VAL A 798 -28.78 2.62 -5.87
N SER A 799 -29.86 3.23 -6.36
CA SER A 799 -31.06 3.61 -5.58
C SER A 799 -32.32 3.37 -6.41
N PHE A 800 -33.49 3.64 -5.84
CA PHE A 800 -34.68 3.89 -6.68
C PHE A 800 -34.62 5.30 -7.30
N PRO A 801 -35.39 5.59 -8.38
CA PRO A 801 -35.38 6.88 -9.05
C PRO A 801 -35.71 8.07 -8.15
N HIS A 802 -35.06 9.20 -8.41
CA HIS A 802 -35.09 10.43 -7.62
C HIS A 802 -34.83 10.23 -6.11
N PHE A 803 -34.16 9.13 -5.75
CA PHE A 803 -33.96 8.67 -4.36
C PHE A 803 -35.28 8.37 -3.61
N TYR A 804 -36.27 7.80 -4.31
CA TYR A 804 -37.47 7.24 -3.70
C TYR A 804 -37.12 6.20 -2.61
N GLN A 805 -37.90 6.20 -1.51
CA GLN A 805 -37.63 5.46 -0.26
C GLN A 805 -36.29 5.77 0.47
N ALA A 806 -35.51 6.77 0.05
CA ALA A 806 -34.22 7.09 0.67
C ALA A 806 -34.30 8.20 1.74
N ASP A 807 -33.17 8.44 2.41
CA ASP A 807 -33.01 9.53 3.35
C ASP A 807 -33.20 10.91 2.65
N PRO A 808 -34.02 11.82 3.20
CA PRO A 808 -34.20 13.18 2.67
C PRO A 808 -32.90 13.97 2.49
N ALA A 809 -31.80 13.61 3.17
CA ALA A 809 -30.49 14.23 2.95
C ALA A 809 -30.02 14.15 1.48
N TYR A 810 -30.25 13.03 0.77
CA TYR A 810 -29.81 12.89 -0.63
C TYR A 810 -30.66 13.74 -1.58
N ILE A 811 -31.98 13.78 -1.36
CA ILE A 811 -32.92 14.61 -2.12
C ILE A 811 -32.59 16.09 -1.91
N ASN A 812 -32.33 16.49 -0.66
CA ASN A 812 -31.98 17.87 -0.31
C ASN A 812 -30.57 18.29 -0.76
N ALA A 813 -29.67 17.35 -1.10
CA ALA A 813 -28.30 17.64 -1.53
C ALA A 813 -28.21 18.17 -2.98
N ILE A 814 -29.20 17.90 -3.85
CA ILE A 814 -29.14 18.23 -5.29
C ILE A 814 -30.51 18.74 -5.77
N ASP A 815 -30.54 19.90 -6.44
CA ASP A 815 -31.80 20.46 -6.97
C ASP A 815 -32.25 19.73 -8.23
N GLY A 816 -33.57 19.53 -8.38
CA GLY A 816 -34.18 18.80 -9.51
C GLY A 816 -34.61 17.36 -9.18
N LEU A 817 -34.45 16.92 -7.92
CA LEU A 817 -34.94 15.64 -7.42
C LEU A 817 -36.36 15.79 -6.84
N ASN A 818 -37.29 14.92 -7.25
CA ASN A 818 -38.71 14.98 -6.87
C ASN A 818 -39.34 13.57 -6.79
N PRO A 819 -39.00 12.74 -5.78
CA PRO A 819 -39.49 11.38 -5.69
C PRO A 819 -40.97 11.32 -5.27
N ASN A 820 -41.84 11.00 -6.23
CA ASN A 820 -43.19 10.46 -6.00
C ASN A 820 -43.20 8.92 -6.09
N LYS A 821 -44.33 8.27 -5.75
CA LYS A 821 -44.47 6.81 -5.76
C LYS A 821 -44.75 6.29 -7.18
N GLU A 822 -45.65 6.95 -7.87
CA GLU A 822 -46.29 6.51 -9.11
C GLU A 822 -45.27 6.33 -10.26
N GLU A 823 -44.34 7.26 -10.38
CA GLU A 823 -43.30 7.29 -11.42
C GLU A 823 -42.03 6.50 -11.03
N HIS A 824 -41.81 6.20 -9.74
CA HIS A 824 -40.52 5.70 -9.25
C HIS A 824 -40.54 4.40 -8.45
N GLU A 825 -41.70 3.93 -7.95
CA GLU A 825 -41.81 2.62 -7.30
C GLU A 825 -41.53 1.50 -8.30
N THR A 826 -40.62 0.58 -7.97
CA THR A 826 -40.51 -0.71 -8.67
C THR A 826 -41.69 -1.58 -8.25
N TYR A 827 -42.44 -2.11 -9.21
CA TYR A 827 -43.55 -3.01 -8.91
C TYR A 827 -43.74 -4.12 -9.96
N LEU A 828 -44.47 -5.15 -9.55
CA LEU A 828 -44.70 -6.37 -10.29
C LEU A 828 -46.14 -6.85 -10.02
N ASP A 829 -46.98 -6.87 -11.03
CA ASP A 829 -48.38 -7.28 -10.96
C ASP A 829 -48.49 -8.73 -11.48
N LEU A 830 -48.65 -9.71 -10.58
CA LEU A 830 -48.67 -11.15 -10.88
C LEU A 830 -50.07 -11.75 -10.85
N GLN A 831 -50.42 -12.63 -11.78
CA GLN A 831 -51.65 -13.42 -11.67
C GLN A 831 -51.45 -14.51 -10.60
N PRO A 832 -52.28 -14.57 -9.54
CA PRO A 832 -51.95 -15.36 -8.35
C PRO A 832 -52.08 -16.87 -8.53
N THR A 833 -52.90 -17.35 -9.47
CA THR A 833 -53.06 -18.78 -9.72
C THR A 833 -51.85 -19.37 -10.45
N THR A 834 -51.32 -18.65 -11.44
CA THR A 834 -50.30 -19.15 -12.38
C THR A 834 -48.89 -18.63 -12.13
N GLY A 835 -48.73 -17.55 -11.35
CA GLY A 835 -47.44 -16.89 -11.12
C GLY A 835 -46.94 -16.02 -12.29
N VAL A 836 -47.74 -15.88 -13.35
CA VAL A 836 -47.33 -15.16 -14.57
C VAL A 836 -47.40 -13.64 -14.36
N PRO A 837 -46.33 -12.87 -14.69
CA PRO A 837 -46.37 -11.41 -14.69
C PRO A 837 -47.32 -10.85 -15.76
N ILE A 838 -48.28 -10.04 -15.34
CA ILE A 838 -49.21 -9.33 -16.24
C ILE A 838 -48.67 -7.94 -16.60
N ARG A 839 -48.01 -7.29 -15.64
CA ARG A 839 -47.25 -6.04 -15.82
C ARG A 839 -46.09 -6.00 -14.85
N ALA A 840 -44.92 -5.58 -15.32
CA ALA A 840 -43.74 -5.36 -14.50
C ALA A 840 -43.13 -4.00 -14.85
N CYS A 841 -42.76 -3.23 -13.83
CA CYS A 841 -42.04 -1.97 -13.95
C CYS A 841 -40.84 -2.01 -13.00
N LYS A 842 -39.69 -2.46 -13.53
CA LYS A 842 -38.43 -2.53 -12.79
C LYS A 842 -37.68 -1.21 -12.96
N ARG A 843 -37.49 -0.48 -11.86
CA ARG A 843 -36.97 0.90 -11.86
C ARG A 843 -35.74 1.03 -10.98
N ALA A 844 -34.61 1.46 -11.55
CA ALA A 844 -33.34 1.56 -10.84
C ALA A 844 -32.55 2.82 -11.27
N GLN A 845 -31.93 3.50 -10.32
CA GLN A 845 -31.13 4.70 -10.55
C GLN A 845 -29.64 4.43 -10.31
N LEU A 846 -28.84 4.82 -11.29
CA LEU A 846 -27.39 4.83 -11.26
C LEU A 846 -26.90 6.17 -10.69
N ASN A 847 -26.13 6.11 -9.61
CA ASN A 847 -25.49 7.26 -8.97
C ASN A 847 -23.99 6.99 -8.78
N MET A 848 -23.23 8.03 -8.46
CA MET A 848 -21.80 7.93 -8.19
C MET A 848 -21.38 8.86 -7.03
N ILE A 849 -20.53 8.37 -6.14
CA ILE A 849 -20.00 9.15 -5.01
C ILE A 849 -18.99 10.17 -5.55
N LEU A 850 -19.30 11.45 -5.43
CA LEU A 850 -18.36 12.54 -5.68
C LEU A 850 -17.85 13.08 -4.35
N LYS A 851 -16.54 13.27 -4.23
CA LYS A 851 -15.88 13.79 -3.03
C LYS A 851 -14.58 14.49 -3.37
N ARG A 852 -14.14 15.43 -2.53
CA ARG A 852 -12.85 16.09 -2.64
C ARG A 852 -11.71 15.05 -2.63
N VAL A 853 -10.82 15.10 -3.63
CA VAL A 853 -9.63 14.26 -3.68
C VAL A 853 -8.38 15.09 -3.34
N PRO A 854 -7.68 14.80 -2.22
CA PRO A 854 -6.44 15.49 -1.86
C PRO A 854 -5.38 15.30 -2.94
N GLY A 855 -4.78 16.39 -3.42
CA GLY A 855 -3.85 16.41 -4.54
C GLY A 855 -4.46 16.91 -5.87
N PHE A 856 -5.79 17.03 -5.97
CA PHE A 856 -6.47 17.54 -7.17
C PHE A 856 -7.14 18.91 -6.95
N PRO A 857 -6.54 20.02 -7.44
CA PRO A 857 -7.07 21.37 -7.26
C PRO A 857 -8.51 21.55 -7.77
N LYS A 858 -8.86 20.95 -8.93
CA LYS A 858 -10.23 21.00 -9.48
C LYS A 858 -11.29 20.44 -8.53
N THR A 859 -10.94 19.50 -7.64
CA THR A 859 -11.87 18.91 -6.65
C THR A 859 -11.76 19.54 -5.26
N LYS A 860 -10.99 20.62 -5.08
CA LYS A 860 -10.67 21.19 -3.75
C LYS A 860 -11.91 21.66 -2.99
N ASN A 861 -12.93 22.16 -3.68
CA ASN A 861 -14.10 22.78 -3.08
C ASN A 861 -15.38 21.93 -3.18
N ILE A 862 -15.40 20.82 -3.93
CA ILE A 862 -16.64 20.05 -4.11
C ILE A 862 -17.10 19.40 -2.79
N THR A 863 -18.37 19.56 -2.48
CA THR A 863 -19.03 18.91 -1.35
C THR A 863 -19.23 17.42 -1.64
N GLU A 864 -19.00 16.56 -0.65
CA GLU A 864 -19.20 15.12 -0.80
C GLU A 864 -20.70 14.79 -0.93
N THR A 865 -21.06 14.05 -1.97
CA THR A 865 -22.46 13.75 -2.32
C THR A 865 -22.60 12.48 -3.17
N ILE A 866 -23.80 11.88 -3.16
CA ILE A 866 -24.17 10.79 -4.05
C ILE A 866 -24.87 11.40 -5.26
N PHE A 867 -24.16 11.50 -6.38
CA PHE A 867 -24.58 12.27 -7.54
C PHE A 867 -25.33 11.37 -8.56
N PRO A 868 -26.57 11.69 -8.96
CA PRO A 868 -27.35 10.87 -9.88
C PRO A 868 -26.88 11.06 -11.32
N ILE A 869 -26.80 9.97 -12.09
CA ILE A 869 -26.34 9.95 -13.49
C ILE A 869 -27.53 9.72 -14.42
N MET A 870 -28.24 8.62 -14.21
CA MET A 870 -29.47 8.27 -14.94
C MET A 870 -30.32 7.30 -14.10
N PHE A 871 -31.59 7.13 -14.45
CA PHE A 871 -32.36 5.96 -14.06
C PHE A 871 -32.95 5.23 -15.27
N ILE A 872 -33.27 3.95 -15.07
CA ILE A 872 -33.94 3.10 -16.04
C ILE A 872 -35.35 2.75 -15.57
N ASN A 873 -36.27 2.61 -16.51
CA ASN A 873 -37.58 1.99 -16.34
C ASN A 873 -37.69 0.83 -17.35
N GLU A 874 -37.54 -0.41 -16.87
CA GLU A 874 -37.76 -1.63 -17.66
C GLU A 874 -39.21 -2.06 -17.49
N MET A 875 -40.03 -1.82 -18.51
CA MET A 875 -41.46 -2.07 -18.51
C MET A 875 -41.82 -3.24 -19.42
N ALA A 876 -42.46 -4.26 -18.85
CA ALA A 876 -43.15 -5.33 -19.56
C ALA A 876 -44.65 -5.29 -19.24
N THR A 877 -45.49 -5.63 -20.22
CA THR A 877 -46.94 -5.79 -20.01
C THR A 877 -47.47 -6.78 -21.04
N THR A 878 -48.30 -7.72 -20.61
CA THR A 878 -48.94 -8.70 -21.51
C THR A 878 -49.70 -7.98 -22.62
N ASP A 879 -49.53 -8.42 -23.86
CA ASP A 879 -50.27 -7.90 -25.01
C ASP A 879 -51.77 -8.26 -24.92
N ASP A 880 -52.59 -7.68 -25.80
CA ASP A 880 -54.05 -7.84 -25.73
C ASP A 880 -54.55 -9.21 -26.21
N GLU A 881 -53.76 -9.96 -26.99
CA GLU A 881 -54.08 -11.31 -27.42
C GLU A 881 -53.74 -12.31 -26.32
N SER A 882 -52.52 -12.29 -25.79
CA SER A 882 -52.11 -13.11 -24.64
C SER A 882 -52.99 -12.83 -23.42
N ALA A 883 -53.40 -11.58 -23.18
CA ALA A 883 -54.36 -11.25 -22.13
C ALA A 883 -55.77 -11.82 -22.43
N ALA A 884 -56.21 -11.86 -23.69
CA ALA A 884 -57.47 -12.51 -24.07
C ALA A 884 -57.43 -14.03 -23.88
N GLN A 885 -56.32 -14.67 -24.27
CA GLN A 885 -56.09 -16.10 -24.07
C GLN A 885 -56.05 -16.45 -22.56
N MET A 886 -55.34 -15.66 -21.74
CA MET A 886 -55.31 -15.90 -20.30
C MET A 886 -56.69 -15.69 -19.64
N ARG A 887 -57.46 -14.67 -20.05
CA ARG A 887 -58.84 -14.50 -19.57
C ARG A 887 -59.73 -15.69 -19.92
N SER A 888 -59.65 -16.25 -21.13
CA SER A 888 -60.47 -17.41 -21.51
C SER A 888 -60.06 -18.69 -20.78
N LEU A 889 -58.75 -18.91 -20.56
CA LEU A 889 -58.25 -20.00 -19.72
C LEU A 889 -58.78 -19.90 -18.28
N LEU A 890 -58.63 -18.74 -17.64
CA LEU A 890 -59.09 -18.51 -16.26
C LEU A 890 -60.63 -18.57 -16.10
N LEU A 891 -61.40 -18.23 -17.13
CA LEU A 891 -62.86 -18.35 -17.13
C LEU A 891 -63.35 -19.79 -17.36
N ASN A 892 -62.57 -20.61 -18.07
CA ASN A 892 -62.86 -22.03 -18.27
C ASN A 892 -62.42 -22.90 -17.07
N THR A 893 -61.65 -22.34 -16.12
CA THR A 893 -61.32 -22.98 -14.84
C THR A 893 -62.53 -22.98 -13.91
N PRO A 894 -63.05 -24.15 -13.45
CA PRO A 894 -64.27 -24.21 -12.65
C PRO A 894 -64.10 -23.59 -11.25
N GLN A 895 -64.74 -22.45 -11.02
CA GLN A 895 -64.73 -21.76 -9.72
C GLN A 895 -65.43 -22.60 -8.64
N GLN A 896 -64.69 -23.01 -7.59
CA GLN A 896 -65.29 -23.56 -6.37
C GLN A 896 -65.19 -22.60 -5.17
N ASN A 897 -66.36 -22.08 -4.78
CA ASN A 897 -66.78 -21.80 -3.40
C ASN A 897 -65.78 -21.09 -2.46
N ARG A 898 -65.75 -19.75 -2.51
CA ARG A 898 -65.40 -18.91 -1.34
C ARG A 898 -66.45 -19.08 -0.22
N ASN A 899 -66.40 -20.18 0.53
CA ASN A 899 -67.27 -20.38 1.71
C ASN A 899 -66.68 -21.36 2.74
N ILE A 900 -65.46 -21.09 3.20
CA ILE A 900 -64.88 -21.72 4.39
C ILE A 900 -64.71 -20.65 5.46
N LYS A 901 -65.46 -20.76 6.56
CA LYS A 901 -65.23 -19.94 7.77
C LYS A 901 -64.05 -20.52 8.56
N PRO A 902 -63.19 -19.69 9.16
CA PRO A 902 -62.09 -20.18 9.98
C PRO A 902 -62.59 -20.87 11.25
N LYS A 903 -61.79 -21.83 11.73
CA LYS A 903 -61.91 -22.50 13.02
C LYS A 903 -60.53 -22.85 13.54
#